data_AF-C3KEE6-F1
#
_entry.id   AF-C3KEE6-F1
#
_cell.length_a   1.000
_cell.length_b   1.000
_cell.length_c   1.000
_cell.angle_alpha   90.00
_cell.angle_beta   90.00
_cell.angle_gamma   90.00
#
_symmetry.space_group_name_H-M   'P 1'
#
loop_
_entity.id
_entity.type
_entity.pdbx_description
1 polymer ?
#
loop_
_entity_poly.entity_id
_entity_poly.type
_entity_poly.pdbx_seq_one_letter_code
_entity_poly.pdbx_strand_id
1 'polypeptide(L)'
;MKTLLLVAFVGCLAAVSAAPANTVKWCLKSDQEYQKCLALKAKAPAFACVKKDNTLDCIVAIKAGEADAITLDGGDIYTAGLNNYDLHPIIAEDYGSASDTCYYAVAVVKKGTGFGIKDLQGKKTCHTGLGKSAGWNIPIGTLLSMNLLQWSGIEDSPVDEAVANYFQASCAPGAAAGSKLCQLCRGDCSRSHKEPYYDYDGAFQCLVEDAGQVAFVKHLTVPAAEKDKYELLCKDNTRASIDSYKTCHLARVPAHAVVARKDEQLEELIWTSLNSVQGFNLFSSEGYPSGKNLMFKDSTQRLVRVPPQTDSFLYLGAEYMGIISSLKREQTPAATSSAIKWCAVGHAETAKCDTWSISAVTDDGTDIECQNAPTVDDCLKKIMRKEADAMAVDGGQVYTAGKCGLVPVMVEQYDQGLCGTSGAASSYYAVAVVKKGSGVTWETLKGKESCHTGFGRTAGWNMPMGHIHKQTNDCDFTKFFSAGCAPGSDPNSPFCTQCAGSGKAVGDESKCKASADEQYYGYAAAFRCLVEGAGDVAFIKHTIVPENSDGNGPSWASAVHAADYELICPGKGPVPITDYASCNLGAVPAHAVVTRPNLHSEVVRILQDQQSKFGPGGSDSSFELFKSDSGKNLLFKDSTKCLQEIQEATSYDQFLGTEYMNAMKSLRQCSDNTPDLEKSCTFHTCQQKN
;
A
#
# COMPACT_ATOMS: atom_id res chain seq x y z
N MET A 1 -62.69 15.53 38.17
CA MET A 1 -61.64 14.66 37.61
C MET A 1 -60.37 15.48 37.55
N LYS A 2 -59.69 15.53 38.69
CA LYS A 2 -58.34 16.08 38.87
C LYS A 2 -57.34 15.00 38.45
N THR A 3 -56.12 15.43 38.14
CA THR A 3 -54.86 14.68 38.29
C THR A 3 -54.70 13.41 37.45
N LEU A 4 -54.20 13.56 36.22
CA LEU A 4 -53.42 12.52 35.52
C LEU A 4 -52.70 13.16 34.31
N LEU A 5 -51.78 14.08 34.59
CA LEU A 5 -50.97 14.75 33.56
C LEU A 5 -49.60 15.07 34.15
N LEU A 6 -48.89 14.06 34.66
CA LEU A 6 -47.53 14.23 35.20
C LEU A 6 -46.78 12.90 35.47
N VAL A 7 -46.94 11.85 34.66
CA VAL A 7 -46.06 10.66 34.72
C VAL A 7 -45.98 9.97 33.35
N ALA A 8 -45.39 10.61 32.33
CA ALA A 8 -45.09 9.91 31.06
C ALA A 8 -43.99 10.58 30.19
N PHE A 9 -43.21 11.53 30.71
CA PHE A 9 -42.17 12.23 29.93
C PHE A 9 -40.85 12.40 30.69
N VAL A 10 -40.49 11.40 31.49
CA VAL A 10 -39.13 11.28 32.08
C VAL A 10 -38.67 9.85 31.87
N GLY A 11 -38.34 9.51 30.64
CA GLY A 11 -37.78 8.22 30.27
C GLY A 11 -37.17 8.32 28.88
N CYS A 12 -35.86 8.05 28.79
CA CYS A 12 -35.04 8.07 27.57
C CYS A 12 -34.66 9.43 26.99
N LEU A 13 -33.82 10.17 27.72
CA LEU A 13 -32.71 10.93 27.13
C LEU A 13 -31.54 10.93 28.12
N ALA A 14 -31.14 9.73 28.57
CA ALA A 14 -29.77 9.54 29.03
C ALA A 14 -28.93 9.38 27.76
N ALA A 15 -28.54 10.51 27.16
CA ALA A 15 -27.34 10.53 26.33
C ALA A 15 -26.20 10.14 27.28
N VAL A 16 -25.84 8.86 27.26
CA VAL A 16 -24.60 8.39 27.87
C VAL A 16 -23.51 9.03 27.03
N SER A 17 -23.08 10.22 27.43
CA SER A 17 -21.72 10.69 27.17
C SER A 17 -20.82 9.69 27.87
N ALA A 18 -20.54 8.57 27.21
CA ALA A 18 -19.50 7.67 27.64
C ALA A 18 -18.23 8.51 27.67
N ALA A 19 -17.71 8.78 28.88
CA ALA A 19 -16.38 9.32 29.02
C ALA A 19 -15.45 8.45 28.14
N PRO A 20 -14.48 9.04 27.42
CA PRO A 20 -13.53 8.26 26.64
C PRO A 20 -12.99 7.15 27.54
N ALA A 21 -13.10 5.90 27.06
CA ALA A 21 -12.61 4.78 27.82
C ALA A 21 -11.10 4.95 27.96
N ASN A 22 -10.61 5.35 29.13
CA ASN A 22 -9.18 5.51 29.43
C ASN A 22 -8.45 4.16 29.57
N THR A 23 -9.03 3.08 29.04
CA THR A 23 -8.56 1.72 29.26
C THR A 23 -8.69 0.90 27.98
N VAL A 24 -7.59 0.26 27.60
CA VAL A 24 -7.50 -0.64 26.45
C VAL A 24 -7.92 -2.05 26.87
N LYS A 25 -9.03 -2.55 26.32
CA LYS A 25 -9.50 -3.93 26.53
C LYS A 25 -8.75 -4.88 25.60
N TRP A 26 -7.66 -5.45 26.07
CA TRP A 26 -6.89 -6.44 25.31
C TRP A 26 -7.62 -7.78 25.26
N CYS A 27 -7.71 -8.42 24.09
CA CYS A 27 -8.34 -9.73 23.93
C CYS A 27 -7.31 -10.88 23.95
N LEU A 28 -7.62 -11.95 24.69
CA LEU A 28 -6.75 -13.10 24.94
C LEU A 28 -7.46 -14.39 24.55
N LYS A 29 -6.73 -15.35 23.97
CA LYS A 29 -7.27 -16.63 23.45
C LYS A 29 -6.84 -17.85 24.27
N SER A 30 -6.21 -17.65 25.42
CA SER A 30 -5.82 -18.75 26.32
C SER A 30 -5.73 -18.31 27.77
N ASP A 31 -5.77 -19.28 28.69
CA ASP A 31 -5.60 -19.03 30.12
C ASP A 31 -4.22 -18.43 30.45
N GLN A 32 -3.17 -18.90 29.79
CA GLN A 32 -1.81 -18.41 29.99
C GLN A 32 -1.66 -16.94 29.54
N GLU A 33 -2.22 -16.59 28.38
CA GLU A 33 -2.27 -15.20 27.93
C GLU A 33 -3.08 -14.33 28.88
N TYR A 34 -4.19 -14.84 29.42
CA TYR A 34 -5.00 -14.13 30.40
C TYR A 34 -4.23 -13.85 31.70
N GLN A 35 -3.47 -14.82 32.22
CA GLN A 35 -2.62 -14.61 33.39
C GLN A 35 -1.54 -13.55 33.14
N LYS A 36 -0.87 -13.60 31.97
CA LYS A 36 0.12 -12.57 31.58
C LYS A 36 -0.52 -11.18 31.47
N CYS A 37 -1.72 -11.09 30.90
CA CYS A 37 -2.45 -9.83 30.82
C CYS A 37 -2.84 -9.29 32.20
N LEU A 38 -3.26 -10.15 33.14
CA LEU A 38 -3.56 -9.71 34.51
C LEU A 38 -2.31 -9.15 35.22
N ALA A 39 -1.15 -9.77 35.00
CA ALA A 39 0.13 -9.26 35.49
C ALA A 39 0.52 -7.93 34.84
N LEU A 40 0.27 -7.76 33.53
CA LEU A 40 0.43 -6.47 32.83
C LEU A 40 -0.47 -5.41 33.43
N LYS A 41 -1.78 -5.69 33.58
CA LYS A 41 -2.77 -4.78 34.16
C LYS A 41 -2.37 -4.29 35.56
N ALA A 42 -1.77 -5.16 36.37
CA ALA A 42 -1.30 -4.79 37.70
C ALA A 42 -0.14 -3.76 37.68
N LYS A 43 0.62 -3.71 36.59
CA LYS A 43 1.72 -2.73 36.38
C LYS A 43 1.29 -1.53 35.54
N ALA A 44 0.35 -1.73 34.62
CA ALA A 44 -0.17 -0.75 33.70
C ALA A 44 -1.72 -0.76 33.76
N PRO A 45 -2.33 0.06 34.65
CA PRO A 45 -3.78 0.06 34.86
C PRO A 45 -4.58 0.59 33.65
N ALA A 46 -3.89 1.10 32.63
CA ALA A 46 -4.45 1.43 31.33
C ALA A 46 -4.94 0.20 30.55
N PHE A 47 -4.70 -1.04 31.02
CA PHE A 47 -5.17 -2.26 30.37
C PHE A 47 -6.29 -2.97 31.13
N ALA A 48 -7.25 -3.51 30.37
CA ALA A 48 -8.22 -4.49 30.81
C ALA A 48 -8.04 -5.77 29.99
N CYS A 49 -8.39 -6.93 30.57
CA CYS A 49 -8.16 -8.23 29.96
C CYS A 49 -9.50 -8.91 29.66
N VAL A 50 -9.74 -9.22 28.39
CA VAL A 50 -10.94 -9.90 27.90
C VAL A 50 -10.52 -11.27 27.37
N LYS A 51 -10.89 -12.35 28.05
CA LYS A 51 -10.61 -13.71 27.59
C LYS A 51 -11.75 -14.20 26.70
N LYS A 52 -11.41 -14.81 25.57
CA LYS A 52 -12.30 -15.59 24.70
C LYS A 52 -11.72 -16.98 24.46
N ASP A 53 -12.48 -17.85 23.80
CA ASP A 53 -12.11 -19.25 23.62
C ASP A 53 -11.11 -19.47 22.47
N ASN A 54 -11.13 -18.60 21.46
CA ASN A 54 -10.24 -18.69 20.31
C ASN A 54 -10.00 -17.31 19.65
N THR A 55 -9.14 -17.27 18.64
CA THR A 55 -8.82 -16.04 17.89
C THR A 55 -10.04 -15.40 17.22
N LEU A 56 -10.94 -16.21 16.64
CA LEU A 56 -12.11 -15.69 15.92
C LEU A 56 -13.07 -14.99 16.87
N ASP A 57 -13.29 -15.54 18.06
CA ASP A 57 -14.13 -14.92 19.08
C ASP A 57 -13.55 -13.59 19.56
N CYS A 58 -12.22 -13.46 19.59
CA CYS A 58 -11.57 -12.17 19.86
C CYS A 58 -11.79 -11.17 18.72
N ILE A 59 -11.69 -11.57 17.46
CA ILE A 59 -12.00 -10.73 16.30
C ILE A 59 -13.46 -10.25 16.36
N VAL A 60 -14.40 -11.16 16.63
CA VAL A 60 -15.83 -10.85 16.79
C VAL A 60 -16.05 -9.88 17.95
N ALA A 61 -15.39 -10.09 19.09
CA ALA A 61 -15.51 -9.22 20.25
C ALA A 61 -14.93 -7.82 20.02
N ILE A 62 -13.85 -7.71 19.25
CA ILE A 62 -13.31 -6.41 18.84
C ILE A 62 -14.30 -5.73 17.90
N LYS A 63 -14.87 -6.43 16.91
CA LYS A 63 -15.91 -5.84 16.06
C LYS A 63 -17.12 -5.37 16.86
N ALA A 64 -17.55 -6.13 17.87
CA ALA A 64 -18.68 -5.82 18.73
C ALA A 64 -18.38 -4.72 19.79
N GLY A 65 -17.14 -4.25 19.90
CA GLY A 65 -16.75 -3.27 20.93
C GLY A 65 -16.57 -3.85 22.34
N GLU A 66 -16.63 -5.18 22.49
CA GLU A 66 -16.41 -5.89 23.76
C GLU A 66 -14.93 -5.94 24.15
N ALA A 67 -14.04 -6.00 23.16
CA ALA A 67 -12.59 -5.85 23.31
C ALA A 67 -12.10 -4.77 22.33
N ASP A 68 -10.86 -4.32 22.43
CA ASP A 68 -10.32 -3.21 21.64
C ASP A 68 -9.19 -3.64 20.71
N ALA A 69 -8.34 -4.58 21.15
CA ALA A 69 -7.17 -4.99 20.38
C ALA A 69 -6.77 -6.44 20.63
N ILE A 70 -6.10 -7.04 19.64
CA ILE A 70 -5.45 -8.35 19.74
C ILE A 70 -4.25 -8.40 18.78
N THR A 71 -3.19 -9.11 19.15
CA THR A 71 -2.07 -9.43 18.26
C THR A 71 -2.39 -10.67 17.41
N LEU A 72 -2.32 -10.52 16.09
CA LEU A 72 -2.67 -11.54 15.11
C LEU A 72 -1.49 -11.91 14.21
N ASP A 73 -1.46 -13.19 13.81
CA ASP A 73 -0.62 -13.68 12.71
C ASP A 73 -1.19 -13.22 11.35
N GLY A 74 -0.37 -13.19 10.30
CA GLY A 74 -0.79 -12.74 8.97
C GLY A 74 -2.02 -13.46 8.42
N GLY A 75 -2.22 -14.75 8.73
CA GLY A 75 -3.43 -15.47 8.34
C GLY A 75 -4.69 -14.98 9.06
N ASP A 76 -4.56 -14.60 10.32
CA ASP A 76 -5.68 -14.05 11.11
C ASP A 76 -5.92 -12.57 10.78
N ILE A 77 -4.89 -11.80 10.41
CA ILE A 77 -5.01 -10.42 9.91
C ILE A 77 -5.86 -10.39 8.63
N TYR A 78 -5.65 -11.35 7.73
CA TYR A 78 -6.50 -11.52 6.55
C TYR A 78 -7.97 -11.71 6.95
N THR A 79 -8.23 -12.64 7.87
CA THR A 79 -9.60 -12.91 8.35
C THR A 79 -10.20 -11.68 9.02
N ALA A 80 -9.45 -11.00 9.90
CA ALA A 80 -9.91 -9.82 10.62
C ALA A 80 -10.23 -8.63 9.69
N GLY A 81 -9.60 -8.57 8.51
CA GLY A 81 -9.86 -7.55 7.49
C GLY A 81 -11.02 -7.85 6.55
N LEU A 82 -11.66 -9.02 6.63
CA LEU A 82 -12.84 -9.33 5.83
C LEU A 82 -13.99 -8.38 6.19
N ASN A 83 -14.85 -8.06 5.22
CA ASN A 83 -15.92 -7.05 5.35
C ASN A 83 -16.85 -7.25 6.56
N ASN A 84 -17.04 -8.48 7.02
CA ASN A 84 -17.86 -8.79 8.19
C ASN A 84 -17.22 -8.36 9.52
N TYR A 85 -15.89 -8.19 9.56
CA TYR A 85 -15.15 -7.74 10.74
C TYR A 85 -14.59 -6.33 10.54
N ASP A 86 -14.02 -6.03 9.37
CA ASP A 86 -13.47 -4.70 9.01
C ASP A 86 -12.52 -4.13 10.07
N LEU A 87 -11.64 -5.00 10.59
CA LEU A 87 -10.53 -4.61 11.47
C LEU A 87 -9.26 -4.41 10.64
N HIS A 88 -8.34 -3.59 11.13
CA HIS A 88 -7.09 -3.31 10.43
C HIS A 88 -5.88 -3.32 11.38
N PRO A 89 -4.68 -3.62 10.86
CA PRO A 89 -3.46 -3.59 11.64
C PRO A 89 -3.02 -2.15 11.92
N ILE A 90 -2.67 -1.88 13.18
CA ILE A 90 -2.32 -0.53 13.65
C ILE A 90 -0.88 -0.48 14.17
N ILE A 91 -0.34 -1.61 14.62
CA ILE A 91 1.01 -1.71 15.19
C ILE A 91 1.61 -3.06 14.76
N ALA A 92 2.77 -3.05 14.13
CA ALA A 92 3.51 -4.25 13.75
C ALA A 92 4.57 -4.60 14.81
N GLU A 93 4.82 -5.89 14.97
CA GLU A 93 6.03 -6.36 15.66
C GLU A 93 7.28 -6.15 14.77
N ASP A 94 8.38 -5.75 15.39
CA ASP A 94 9.70 -5.66 14.76
C ASP A 94 10.66 -6.61 15.48
N TYR A 95 11.30 -7.50 14.70
CA TYR A 95 12.19 -8.55 15.21
C TYR A 95 13.67 -8.17 15.16
N GLY A 96 13.99 -6.90 14.90
CA GLY A 96 15.33 -6.33 14.84
C GLY A 96 15.99 -6.40 13.48
N SER A 97 17.22 -5.88 13.39
CA SER A 97 17.96 -5.61 12.13
C SER A 97 18.22 -6.81 11.21
N ALA A 98 17.98 -8.04 11.67
CA ALA A 98 18.10 -9.25 10.84
C ALA A 98 16.83 -9.59 10.04
N SER A 99 15.68 -9.03 10.42
CA SER A 99 14.37 -9.41 9.90
C SER A 99 13.34 -8.26 9.80
N ASP A 100 13.58 -7.13 10.47
CA ASP A 100 12.71 -5.95 10.59
C ASP A 100 11.24 -6.34 10.92
N THR A 101 10.26 -5.69 10.30
CA THR A 101 8.81 -5.97 10.37
C THR A 101 8.39 -7.18 9.53
N CYS A 102 9.31 -8.10 9.23
CA CYS A 102 9.06 -9.29 8.42
C CYS A 102 9.72 -10.52 9.05
N TYR A 103 9.37 -11.72 8.61
CA TYR A 103 10.08 -12.94 8.97
C TYR A 103 10.04 -13.99 7.86
N TYR A 104 10.94 -14.96 7.93
CA TYR A 104 11.00 -16.06 6.97
C TYR A 104 10.25 -17.28 7.49
N ALA A 105 9.32 -17.79 6.67
CA ALA A 105 8.66 -19.07 6.86
C ALA A 105 9.55 -20.19 6.28
N VAL A 106 9.84 -21.20 7.10
CA VAL A 106 10.81 -22.26 6.79
C VAL A 106 10.25 -23.65 7.13
N ALA A 107 10.75 -24.66 6.44
CA ALA A 107 10.52 -26.08 6.74
C ALA A 107 11.78 -26.67 7.38
N VAL A 108 11.70 -27.03 8.67
CA VAL A 108 12.82 -27.54 9.46
C VAL A 108 12.74 -29.06 9.56
N VAL A 109 13.87 -29.73 9.35
CA VAL A 109 14.01 -31.19 9.50
C VAL A 109 15.23 -31.53 10.34
N LYS A 110 15.25 -32.73 10.94
CA LYS A 110 16.48 -33.29 11.52
C LYS A 110 17.50 -33.61 10.43
N LYS A 111 18.78 -33.42 10.74
CA LYS A 111 19.90 -33.84 9.87
C LYS A 111 19.86 -35.35 9.61
N GLY A 112 20.35 -35.74 8.43
CA GLY A 112 20.50 -37.16 8.06
C GLY A 112 19.22 -37.87 7.62
N THR A 113 18.08 -37.18 7.52
CA THR A 113 16.81 -37.78 7.10
C THR A 113 16.71 -38.01 5.58
N GLY A 114 17.56 -37.39 4.77
CA GLY A 114 17.76 -37.69 3.33
C GLY A 114 16.69 -37.20 2.33
N PHE A 115 15.50 -36.79 2.78
CA PHE A 115 14.39 -36.36 1.91
C PHE A 115 14.37 -34.84 1.61
N GLY A 116 13.93 -34.43 0.42
CA GLY A 116 13.73 -33.02 0.06
C GLY A 116 12.28 -32.56 0.23
N ILE A 117 11.99 -31.32 -0.17
CA ILE A 117 10.61 -30.78 -0.14
C ILE A 117 9.65 -31.55 -1.07
N LYS A 118 10.15 -32.13 -2.15
CA LYS A 118 9.36 -32.92 -3.12
C LYS A 118 8.98 -34.30 -2.58
N ASP A 119 9.63 -34.76 -1.53
CA ASP A 119 9.46 -36.10 -0.93
C ASP A 119 8.53 -36.08 0.29
N LEU A 120 7.82 -34.96 0.51
CA LEU A 120 6.98 -34.72 1.68
C LEU A 120 5.66 -35.52 1.67
N GLN A 121 5.26 -36.07 0.53
CA GLN A 121 4.10 -36.96 0.46
C GLN A 121 4.29 -38.17 1.40
N GLY A 122 3.27 -38.46 2.19
CA GLY A 122 3.29 -39.56 3.17
C GLY A 122 4.26 -39.34 4.33
N LYS A 123 4.79 -38.13 4.55
CA LYS A 123 5.57 -37.80 5.76
C LYS A 123 4.65 -37.34 6.89
N LYS A 124 5.21 -37.35 8.11
CA LYS A 124 4.57 -36.79 9.31
C LYS A 124 4.96 -35.34 9.50
N THR A 125 4.01 -34.45 9.79
CA THR A 125 4.25 -33.00 9.82
C THR A 125 3.78 -32.32 11.11
N CYS A 126 4.51 -31.28 11.50
CA CYS A 126 4.19 -30.42 12.65
C CYS A 126 3.91 -28.99 12.16
N HIS A 127 2.76 -28.45 12.51
CA HIS A 127 2.30 -27.13 12.06
C HIS A 127 2.02 -26.21 13.26
N THR A 128 2.30 -24.92 13.13
CA THR A 128 2.04 -23.94 14.22
C THR A 128 0.56 -23.75 14.55
N GLY A 129 -0.33 -24.19 13.66
CA GLY A 129 -1.78 -24.03 13.76
C GLY A 129 -2.43 -23.80 12.39
N LEU A 130 -3.65 -24.31 12.23
CA LEU A 130 -4.45 -24.17 11.02
C LEU A 130 -4.66 -22.69 10.67
N GLY A 131 -4.45 -22.33 9.40
CA GLY A 131 -4.62 -20.97 8.89
C GLY A 131 -3.53 -19.96 9.27
N LYS A 132 -2.49 -20.34 10.03
CA LYS A 132 -1.33 -19.46 10.29
C LYS A 132 -0.43 -19.33 9.06
N SER A 133 0.26 -18.20 8.93
CA SER A 133 1.17 -17.91 7.82
C SER A 133 2.25 -18.99 7.66
N ALA A 134 3.24 -19.06 8.54
CA ALA A 134 4.39 -19.96 8.36
C ALA A 134 4.07 -21.44 8.60
N GLY A 135 3.10 -21.75 9.46
CA GLY A 135 2.76 -23.14 9.77
C GLY A 135 1.74 -23.77 8.83
N TRP A 136 0.96 -22.99 8.08
CA TRP A 136 -0.11 -23.53 7.23
C TRP A 136 -0.17 -22.87 5.86
N ASN A 137 -0.48 -21.57 5.76
CA ASN A 137 -0.78 -20.93 4.48
C ASN A 137 0.43 -20.99 3.51
N ILE A 138 1.61 -20.63 4.00
CA ILE A 138 2.84 -20.65 3.18
C ILE A 138 3.23 -22.08 2.76
N PRO A 139 3.38 -23.07 3.65
CA PRO A 139 3.78 -24.40 3.23
C PRO A 139 2.76 -25.09 2.33
N ILE A 140 1.46 -25.01 2.64
CA ILE A 140 0.42 -25.63 1.81
C ILE A 140 0.33 -24.92 0.46
N GLY A 141 0.36 -23.58 0.44
CA GLY A 141 0.39 -22.80 -0.80
C GLY A 141 1.62 -23.10 -1.66
N THR A 142 2.78 -23.31 -1.02
CA THR A 142 4.01 -23.72 -1.71
C THR A 142 3.83 -25.08 -2.39
N LEU A 143 3.29 -26.08 -1.68
CA LEU A 143 3.06 -27.41 -2.24
C LEU A 143 2.06 -27.40 -3.40
N LEU A 144 1.01 -26.58 -3.33
CA LEU A 144 0.07 -26.37 -4.44
C LEU A 144 0.76 -25.70 -5.63
N SER A 145 1.52 -24.62 -5.40
CA SER A 145 2.21 -23.88 -6.48
C SER A 145 3.28 -24.71 -7.19
N MET A 146 3.92 -25.65 -6.47
CA MET A 146 4.90 -26.59 -7.02
C MET A 146 4.23 -27.82 -7.65
N ASN A 147 2.89 -27.87 -7.69
CA ASN A 147 2.10 -28.99 -8.20
C ASN A 147 2.39 -30.33 -7.48
N LEU A 148 2.82 -30.28 -6.22
CA LEU A 148 3.11 -31.47 -5.39
C LEU A 148 1.85 -31.96 -4.67
N LEU A 149 1.04 -31.03 -4.17
CA LEU A 149 -0.29 -31.30 -3.63
C LEU A 149 -1.33 -31.07 -4.73
N GLN A 150 -2.08 -32.10 -5.10
CA GLN A 150 -3.15 -32.00 -6.08
C GLN A 150 -4.46 -31.65 -5.36
N TRP A 151 -5.04 -30.50 -5.69
CA TRP A 151 -6.33 -30.05 -5.16
C TRP A 151 -7.07 -29.23 -6.22
N SER A 152 -8.30 -29.64 -6.51
CA SER A 152 -9.12 -29.12 -7.61
C SER A 152 -9.96 -27.89 -7.23
N GLY A 153 -10.03 -27.55 -5.94
CA GLY A 153 -10.69 -26.35 -5.42
C GLY A 153 -11.66 -26.66 -4.28
N ILE A 154 -12.17 -25.59 -3.66
CA ILE A 154 -13.02 -25.69 -2.47
C ILE A 154 -14.41 -26.25 -2.75
N GLU A 155 -14.84 -26.21 -4.01
CA GLU A 155 -16.11 -26.80 -4.46
C GLU A 155 -16.11 -28.32 -4.36
N ASP A 156 -14.97 -28.96 -4.57
CA ASP A 156 -14.84 -30.42 -4.49
C ASP A 156 -14.59 -30.88 -3.06
N SER A 157 -13.63 -30.24 -2.37
CA SER A 157 -13.31 -30.54 -0.97
C SER A 157 -12.57 -29.38 -0.30
N PRO A 158 -12.70 -29.21 1.02
CA PRO A 158 -11.85 -28.30 1.78
C PRO A 158 -10.35 -28.62 1.61
N VAL A 159 -9.50 -27.60 1.53
CA VAL A 159 -8.05 -27.77 1.32
C VAL A 159 -7.40 -28.61 2.42
N ASP A 160 -7.89 -28.53 3.65
CA ASP A 160 -7.42 -29.31 4.79
C ASP A 160 -7.68 -30.81 4.63
N GLU A 161 -8.75 -31.22 3.94
CA GLU A 161 -8.98 -32.63 3.59
C GLU A 161 -7.94 -33.14 2.58
N ALA A 162 -7.63 -32.35 1.54
CA ALA A 162 -6.59 -32.70 0.58
C ALA A 162 -5.21 -32.82 1.26
N VAL A 163 -4.90 -31.91 2.19
CA VAL A 163 -3.68 -31.97 3.00
C VAL A 163 -3.66 -33.21 3.90
N ALA A 164 -4.79 -33.56 4.52
CA ALA A 164 -4.93 -34.75 5.35
C ALA A 164 -4.67 -36.06 4.56
N ASN A 165 -4.99 -36.08 3.27
CA ASN A 165 -4.73 -37.22 2.40
C ASN A 165 -3.30 -37.26 1.85
N TYR A 166 -2.64 -36.11 1.72
CA TYR A 166 -1.27 -36.01 1.24
C TYR A 166 -0.24 -36.45 2.29
N PHE A 167 -0.44 -36.08 3.55
CA PHE A 167 0.44 -36.46 4.66
C PHE A 167 0.00 -37.78 5.32
N GLN A 168 0.94 -38.48 5.97
CA GLN A 168 0.61 -39.70 6.70
C GLN A 168 -0.20 -39.41 7.97
N ALA A 169 0.26 -38.42 8.74
CA ALA A 169 -0.34 -37.93 9.97
C ALA A 169 0.26 -36.55 10.28
N SER A 170 -0.49 -35.66 10.92
CA SER A 170 0.01 -34.32 11.27
C SER A 170 -0.37 -33.94 12.70
N CYS A 171 0.30 -32.92 13.25
CA CYS A 171 -0.30 -32.06 14.25
C CYS A 171 -0.51 -30.66 13.66
N ALA A 172 -1.76 -30.30 13.42
CA ALA A 172 -2.22 -29.00 12.93
C ALA A 172 -3.30 -28.45 13.88
N PRO A 173 -2.89 -27.76 14.96
CA PRO A 173 -3.82 -27.24 15.96
C PRO A 173 -4.90 -26.33 15.36
N GLY A 174 -6.17 -26.61 15.64
CA GLY A 174 -7.36 -25.98 15.07
C GLY A 174 -8.07 -26.80 13.99
N ALA A 175 -7.50 -27.92 13.54
CA ALA A 175 -8.19 -28.86 12.66
C ALA A 175 -9.28 -29.66 13.40
N ALA A 176 -10.16 -30.33 12.64
CA ALA A 176 -11.22 -31.15 13.20
C ALA A 176 -10.66 -32.28 14.08
N ALA A 177 -11.19 -32.41 15.30
CA ALA A 177 -10.79 -33.43 16.25
C ALA A 177 -10.95 -34.85 15.66
N GLY A 178 -9.95 -35.71 15.85
CA GLY A 178 -9.94 -37.07 15.29
C GLY A 178 -9.54 -37.19 13.82
N SER A 179 -9.31 -36.07 13.12
CA SER A 179 -8.76 -36.09 11.75
C SER A 179 -7.28 -36.51 11.74
N LYS A 180 -6.77 -36.94 10.58
CA LYS A 180 -5.33 -37.18 10.36
C LYS A 180 -4.47 -35.95 10.67
N LEU A 181 -5.05 -34.75 10.62
CA LEU A 181 -4.36 -33.50 10.94
C LEU A 181 -4.15 -33.29 12.43
N CYS A 182 -4.89 -33.97 13.29
CA CYS A 182 -4.73 -33.91 14.74
C CYS A 182 -4.05 -35.16 15.33
N GLN A 183 -3.75 -36.17 14.52
CA GLN A 183 -3.29 -37.48 14.99
C GLN A 183 -1.96 -37.44 15.75
N LEU A 184 -1.08 -36.47 15.46
CA LEU A 184 0.20 -36.32 16.15
C LEU A 184 0.14 -35.30 17.30
N CYS A 185 -0.97 -34.59 17.46
CA CYS A 185 -1.10 -33.63 18.54
C CYS A 185 -1.15 -34.33 19.90
N ARG A 186 -0.61 -33.65 20.93
CA ARG A 186 -0.45 -34.26 22.26
C ARG A 186 -1.61 -33.93 23.19
N GLY A 187 -2.24 -32.78 22.99
CA GLY A 187 -3.39 -32.30 23.74
C GLY A 187 -4.69 -32.46 22.96
N ASP A 188 -5.53 -31.43 23.03
CA ASP A 188 -6.87 -31.40 22.44
C ASP A 188 -6.88 -30.93 20.96
N CYS A 189 -5.70 -30.73 20.36
CA CYS A 189 -5.56 -30.13 19.03
C CYS A 189 -6.18 -28.73 18.92
N SER A 190 -6.46 -28.03 20.03
CA SER A 190 -7.01 -26.69 20.00
C SER A 190 -5.96 -25.68 19.53
N ARG A 191 -6.39 -24.59 18.88
CA ARG A 191 -5.50 -23.49 18.47
C ARG A 191 -5.18 -22.56 19.66
N SER A 192 -4.72 -23.15 20.75
CA SER A 192 -4.44 -22.49 22.03
C SER A 192 -3.29 -23.17 22.76
N HIS A 193 -2.75 -22.54 23.81
CA HIS A 193 -1.70 -23.11 24.67
C HIS A 193 -2.17 -24.32 25.52
N LYS A 194 -3.39 -24.83 25.32
CA LYS A 194 -3.82 -26.14 25.86
C LYS A 194 -3.22 -27.30 25.06
N GLU A 195 -2.96 -27.10 23.77
CA GLU A 195 -2.24 -28.03 22.92
C GLU A 195 -0.72 -27.78 23.04
N PRO A 196 0.08 -28.71 23.59
CA PRO A 196 1.52 -28.52 23.76
C PRO A 196 2.29 -28.29 22.46
N TYR A 197 1.79 -28.80 21.33
CA TYR A 197 2.41 -28.60 20.00
C TYR A 197 1.91 -27.35 19.26
N TYR A 198 1.19 -26.46 19.93
CA TYR A 198 0.72 -25.21 19.35
C TYR A 198 1.81 -24.14 19.22
N ASP A 199 1.64 -23.29 18.19
CA ASP A 199 2.52 -22.19 17.84
C ASP A 199 3.94 -22.63 17.41
N TYR A 200 4.87 -21.69 17.26
CA TYR A 200 6.20 -21.96 16.72
C TYR A 200 7.00 -22.95 17.58
N ASP A 201 7.11 -22.70 18.88
CA ASP A 201 7.86 -23.51 19.82
C ASP A 201 7.26 -24.93 19.94
N GLY A 202 5.93 -25.05 19.99
CA GLY A 202 5.24 -26.34 20.05
C GLY A 202 5.40 -27.16 18.77
N ALA A 203 5.30 -26.55 17.59
CA ALA A 203 5.53 -27.24 16.33
C ALA A 203 6.99 -27.72 16.18
N PHE A 204 7.95 -26.94 16.68
CA PHE A 204 9.34 -27.40 16.76
C PHE A 204 9.49 -28.53 17.78
N GLN A 205 8.87 -28.46 18.96
CA GLN A 205 8.87 -29.53 19.95
C GLN A 205 8.33 -30.85 19.38
N CYS A 206 7.27 -30.80 18.57
CA CYS A 206 6.73 -31.95 17.83
C CYS A 206 7.79 -32.64 16.93
N LEU A 207 8.70 -31.86 16.33
CA LEU A 207 9.85 -32.40 15.59
C LEU A 207 10.94 -32.92 16.53
N VAL A 208 11.24 -32.20 17.62
CA VAL A 208 12.23 -32.62 18.62
C VAL A 208 11.88 -34.00 19.19
N GLU A 209 10.62 -34.21 19.57
CA GLU A 209 10.08 -35.45 20.16
C GLU A 209 9.83 -36.58 19.15
N ASP A 210 10.26 -36.44 17.89
CA ASP A 210 10.08 -37.44 16.82
C ASP A 210 8.61 -37.79 16.50
N ALA A 211 7.66 -36.95 16.92
CA ALA A 211 6.26 -37.11 16.56
C ALA A 211 6.05 -36.84 15.07
N GLY A 212 6.64 -35.75 14.57
CA GLY A 212 6.72 -35.42 13.14
C GLY A 212 8.14 -35.45 12.58
N GLN A 213 8.25 -35.45 11.25
CA GLN A 213 9.51 -35.50 10.51
C GLN A 213 9.93 -34.13 9.97
N VAL A 214 8.99 -33.20 9.84
CA VAL A 214 9.21 -31.82 9.42
C VAL A 214 8.35 -30.88 10.27
N ALA A 215 8.92 -29.75 10.67
CA ALA A 215 8.21 -28.66 11.33
C ALA A 215 8.16 -27.43 10.42
N PHE A 216 6.96 -26.89 10.20
CA PHE A 216 6.76 -25.63 9.49
C PHE A 216 6.69 -24.48 10.49
N VAL A 217 7.74 -23.66 10.54
CA VAL A 217 7.95 -22.63 11.57
C VAL A 217 8.60 -21.38 10.99
N LYS A 218 8.94 -20.39 11.82
CA LYS A 218 9.73 -19.22 11.41
C LYS A 218 11.23 -19.48 11.63
N HIS A 219 12.08 -18.78 10.89
CA HIS A 219 13.55 -18.91 10.98
C HIS A 219 14.14 -18.63 12.39
N LEU A 220 13.40 -17.93 13.26
CA LEU A 220 13.83 -17.61 14.63
C LEU A 220 13.50 -18.71 15.65
N THR A 221 12.86 -19.80 15.25
CA THR A 221 12.34 -20.82 16.19
C THR A 221 13.42 -21.76 16.71
N VAL A 222 14.41 -22.14 15.89
CA VAL A 222 15.45 -23.10 16.31
C VAL A 222 16.46 -22.41 17.24
N PRO A 223 16.63 -22.87 18.49
CA PRO A 223 17.59 -22.28 19.42
C PRO A 223 19.02 -22.33 18.87
N ALA A 224 19.81 -21.28 19.11
CA ALA A 224 21.17 -21.16 18.58
C ALA A 224 22.07 -22.38 18.91
N ALA A 225 21.93 -22.94 20.11
CA ALA A 225 22.71 -24.08 20.59
C ALA A 225 22.33 -25.43 19.94
N GLU A 226 21.22 -25.48 19.18
CA GLU A 226 20.72 -26.72 18.57
C GLU A 226 20.72 -26.70 17.04
N LYS A 227 21.07 -25.57 16.42
CA LYS A 227 21.06 -25.39 14.96
C LYS A 227 21.87 -26.46 14.22
N ASP A 228 22.91 -27.00 14.85
CA ASP A 228 23.77 -28.03 14.28
C ASP A 228 23.06 -29.38 14.09
N LYS A 229 21.92 -29.63 14.74
CA LYS A 229 21.12 -30.87 14.64
C LYS A 229 20.05 -30.83 13.55
N TYR A 230 19.77 -29.64 13.00
CA TYR A 230 18.66 -29.41 12.08
C TYR A 230 19.12 -28.80 10.76
N GLU A 231 18.26 -28.91 9.74
CA GLU A 231 18.44 -28.37 8.39
C GLU A 231 17.13 -27.76 7.90
N LEU A 232 17.24 -26.88 6.90
CA LEU A 232 16.11 -26.32 6.17
C LEU A 232 15.87 -27.13 4.89
N LEU A 233 14.60 -27.35 4.54
CA LEU A 233 14.22 -27.79 3.19
C LEU A 233 13.99 -26.57 2.29
N CYS A 234 14.69 -26.53 1.17
CA CYS A 234 14.62 -25.45 0.21
C CYS A 234 13.64 -25.80 -0.93
N LYS A 235 13.06 -24.78 -1.58
CA LYS A 235 12.08 -24.95 -2.68
C LYS A 235 12.65 -25.68 -3.90
N ASP A 236 13.96 -25.59 -4.12
CA ASP A 236 14.68 -26.29 -5.18
C ASP A 236 14.98 -27.77 -4.88
N ASN A 237 14.39 -28.31 -3.80
CA ASN A 237 14.60 -29.67 -3.29
C ASN A 237 15.97 -29.92 -2.65
N THR A 238 16.78 -28.87 -2.45
CA THR A 238 18.04 -28.96 -1.68
C THR A 238 17.79 -28.80 -0.18
N ARG A 239 18.85 -28.96 0.59
CA ARG A 239 18.89 -28.72 2.04
C ARG A 239 19.95 -27.68 2.36
N ALA A 240 19.72 -26.88 3.38
CA ALA A 240 20.68 -25.88 3.84
C ALA A 240 20.76 -25.81 5.37
N SER A 241 21.82 -25.18 5.88
CA SER A 241 21.93 -24.85 7.30
C SER A 241 20.78 -23.93 7.73
N ILE A 242 20.40 -23.98 9.02
CA ILE A 242 19.41 -23.06 9.61
C ILE A 242 19.78 -21.58 9.38
N ASP A 243 21.08 -21.26 9.35
CA ASP A 243 21.55 -19.88 9.13
C ASP A 243 21.40 -19.40 7.68
N SER A 244 21.16 -20.31 6.74
CA SER A 244 20.95 -20.00 5.32
C SER A 244 19.50 -19.64 5.00
N TYR A 245 18.67 -19.31 5.99
CA TYR A 245 17.25 -19.01 5.82
C TYR A 245 16.97 -17.90 4.80
N LYS A 246 17.87 -16.92 4.62
CA LYS A 246 17.70 -15.84 3.63
C LYS A 246 17.68 -16.35 2.19
N THR A 247 18.38 -17.45 1.89
CA THR A 247 18.42 -18.07 0.56
C THR A 247 17.60 -19.37 0.49
N CYS A 248 17.34 -20.00 1.64
CA CYS A 248 16.55 -21.23 1.77
C CYS A 248 15.34 -21.00 2.68
N HIS A 249 14.23 -20.56 2.10
CA HIS A 249 12.96 -20.38 2.78
C HIS A 249 11.80 -20.64 1.83
N LEU A 250 10.59 -20.81 2.38
CA LEU A 250 9.37 -20.98 1.59
C LEU A 250 8.86 -19.62 1.10
N ALA A 251 8.70 -18.68 2.03
CA ALA A 251 8.35 -17.29 1.75
C ALA A 251 8.89 -16.35 2.84
N ARG A 252 9.03 -15.07 2.51
CA ARG A 252 9.21 -13.97 3.46
C ARG A 252 7.85 -13.32 3.69
N VAL A 253 7.42 -13.19 4.93
CA VAL A 253 6.06 -12.75 5.28
C VAL A 253 6.07 -11.57 6.26
N PRO A 254 5.05 -10.71 6.24
CA PRO A 254 4.89 -9.63 7.21
C PRO A 254 4.81 -10.14 8.66
N ALA A 255 5.29 -9.32 9.59
CA ALA A 255 5.24 -9.60 11.02
C ALA A 255 3.81 -9.69 11.55
N HIS A 256 3.67 -10.23 12.77
CA HIS A 256 2.40 -10.22 13.48
C HIS A 256 2.05 -8.76 13.84
N ALA A 257 0.76 -8.46 13.94
CA ALA A 257 0.30 -7.09 14.18
C ALA A 257 -0.80 -7.03 15.22
N VAL A 258 -0.81 -5.95 15.98
CA VAL A 258 -1.99 -5.53 16.75
C VAL A 258 -3.03 -5.03 15.77
N VAL A 259 -4.22 -5.63 15.81
CA VAL A 259 -5.38 -5.18 15.04
C VAL A 259 -6.40 -4.52 15.94
N ALA A 260 -7.11 -3.52 15.41
CA ALA A 260 -8.17 -2.80 16.11
C ALA A 260 -9.29 -2.40 15.14
N ARG A 261 -10.32 -1.74 15.66
CA ARG A 261 -11.34 -1.06 14.85
C ARG A 261 -10.79 0.24 14.28
N LYS A 262 -11.34 0.69 13.14
CA LYS A 262 -11.09 2.02 12.54
C LYS A 262 -11.62 3.14 13.45
N ASP A 263 -10.73 3.62 14.31
CA ASP A 263 -10.99 4.70 15.28
C ASP A 263 -9.65 5.32 15.69
N GLU A 264 -9.35 6.51 15.15
CA GLU A 264 -8.08 7.19 15.37
C GLU A 264 -7.78 7.47 16.86
N GLN A 265 -8.81 7.74 17.67
CA GLN A 265 -8.64 7.99 19.11
C GLN A 265 -8.29 6.70 19.83
N LEU A 266 -8.96 5.60 19.48
CA LEU A 266 -8.65 4.28 20.02
C LEU A 266 -7.23 3.83 19.63
N GLU A 267 -6.84 4.05 18.38
CA GLU A 267 -5.51 3.71 17.88
C GLU A 267 -4.42 4.46 18.64
N GLU A 268 -4.61 5.76 18.85
CA GLU A 268 -3.69 6.58 19.64
C GLU A 268 -3.64 6.12 21.10
N LEU A 269 -4.80 5.79 21.70
CA LEU A 269 -4.87 5.23 23.05
C LEU A 269 -4.11 3.91 23.16
N ILE A 270 -4.26 3.00 22.19
CA ILE A 270 -3.54 1.71 22.19
C ILE A 270 -2.04 1.95 22.06
N TRP A 271 -1.61 2.79 21.12
CA TRP A 271 -0.20 3.11 20.89
C TRP A 271 0.47 3.74 22.13
N THR A 272 -0.15 4.76 22.71
CA THR A 272 0.36 5.45 23.91
C THR A 272 0.35 4.54 25.14
N SER A 273 -0.68 3.70 25.30
CA SER A 273 -0.77 2.74 26.41
C SER A 273 0.33 1.68 26.33
N LEU A 274 0.64 1.15 25.14
CA LEU A 274 1.72 0.18 24.97
C LEU A 274 3.11 0.80 25.20
N ASN A 275 3.36 2.01 24.70
CA ASN A 275 4.65 2.68 24.87
C ASN A 275 4.90 3.20 26.29
N SER A 276 3.86 3.39 27.09
CA SER A 276 3.97 3.84 28.48
C SER A 276 4.18 2.69 29.48
N VAL A 277 4.16 1.43 29.05
CA VAL A 277 4.42 0.27 29.93
C VAL A 277 5.87 0.31 30.42
N GLN A 278 6.03 0.42 31.74
CA GLN A 278 7.33 0.39 32.43
C GLN A 278 7.36 -0.73 33.46
N GLY A 279 8.52 -1.37 33.65
CA GLY A 279 8.68 -2.42 34.67
C GLY A 279 7.92 -3.72 34.40
N PHE A 280 7.52 -3.97 33.15
CA PHE A 280 6.92 -5.22 32.68
C PHE A 280 7.48 -5.57 31.29
N ASN A 281 7.90 -6.82 31.09
CA ASN A 281 8.42 -7.25 29.79
C ASN A 281 7.28 -7.80 28.91
N LEU A 282 6.80 -6.97 27.99
CA LEU A 282 5.73 -7.33 27.04
C LEU A 282 6.12 -8.53 26.15
N PHE A 283 7.40 -8.62 25.78
CA PHE A 283 7.93 -9.57 24.80
C PHE A 283 8.66 -10.76 25.45
N SER A 284 8.37 -11.05 26.73
CA SER A 284 8.83 -12.29 27.36
C SER A 284 7.67 -13.07 27.94
N SER A 285 7.68 -14.38 27.70
CA SER A 285 6.79 -15.35 28.34
C SER A 285 7.51 -16.13 29.45
N GLU A 286 8.74 -15.73 29.80
CA GLU A 286 9.46 -16.29 30.95
C GLU A 286 8.66 -16.07 32.24
N GLY A 287 8.56 -17.12 33.06
CA GLY A 287 7.75 -17.12 34.28
C GLY A 287 6.31 -17.60 34.11
N TYR A 288 5.85 -17.90 32.89
CA TYR A 288 4.55 -18.53 32.62
C TYR A 288 4.75 -19.98 32.17
N PRO A 289 4.47 -20.99 33.03
CA PRO A 289 4.74 -22.39 32.73
C PRO A 289 4.12 -22.84 31.40
N SER A 290 4.96 -23.45 30.55
CA SER A 290 4.57 -23.99 29.24
C SER A 290 3.94 -22.96 28.25
N GLY A 291 4.01 -21.67 28.56
CA GLY A 291 3.55 -20.58 27.71
C GLY A 291 4.72 -19.93 26.96
N LYS A 292 4.61 -19.84 25.64
CA LYS A 292 5.54 -19.12 24.77
C LYS A 292 4.76 -18.15 23.92
N ASN A 293 5.36 -17.03 23.52
CA ASN A 293 4.72 -16.07 22.62
C ASN A 293 3.34 -15.57 23.13
N LEU A 294 3.21 -15.36 24.45
CA LEU A 294 1.97 -14.93 25.08
C LEU A 294 1.74 -13.44 24.81
N MET A 295 0.58 -13.09 24.23
CA MET A 295 0.17 -11.74 23.77
C MET A 295 1.00 -11.17 22.61
N PHE A 296 2.32 -11.29 22.68
CA PHE A 296 3.29 -10.89 21.65
C PHE A 296 4.31 -12.01 21.46
N LYS A 297 4.99 -12.04 20.32
CA LYS A 297 6.10 -12.96 20.11
C LYS A 297 7.26 -12.65 21.04
N ASP A 298 7.86 -13.69 21.59
CA ASP A 298 9.02 -13.55 22.47
C ASP A 298 10.27 -13.05 21.70
N SER A 299 10.22 -13.13 20.36
CA SER A 299 11.24 -12.59 19.47
C SER A 299 11.07 -11.11 19.13
N THR A 300 10.00 -10.46 19.60
CA THR A 300 9.72 -9.04 19.34
C THR A 300 10.71 -8.18 20.10
N GLN A 301 11.38 -7.26 19.39
CA GLN A 301 12.32 -6.31 20.00
C GLN A 301 11.65 -4.97 20.29
N ARG A 302 10.75 -4.54 19.39
CA ARG A 302 9.96 -3.31 19.55
C ARG A 302 8.66 -3.39 18.76
N LEU A 303 7.82 -2.40 18.99
CA LEU A 303 6.60 -2.18 18.23
C LEU A 303 6.77 -0.98 17.30
N VAL A 304 6.21 -1.06 16.10
CA VAL A 304 6.27 0.00 15.09
C VAL A 304 4.86 0.35 14.65
N ARG A 305 4.52 1.63 14.66
CA ARG A 305 3.22 2.11 14.21
C ARG A 305 3.07 1.85 12.70
N VAL A 306 1.95 1.24 12.32
CA VAL A 306 1.62 1.01 10.92
C VAL A 306 1.15 2.34 10.31
N PRO A 307 1.48 2.65 9.04
CA PRO A 307 1.02 3.86 8.39
C PRO A 307 -0.50 4.00 8.43
N PRO A 308 -1.04 5.22 8.58
CA PRO A 308 -2.48 5.44 8.52
C PRO A 308 -3.11 4.86 7.26
N GLN A 309 -4.37 4.43 7.34
CA GLN A 309 -5.13 3.86 6.21
C GLN A 309 -4.56 2.54 5.65
N THR A 310 -3.58 1.92 6.31
CA THR A 310 -3.14 0.57 5.96
C THR A 310 -4.20 -0.45 6.39
N ASP A 311 -4.89 -1.04 5.42
CA ASP A 311 -5.77 -2.17 5.65
C ASP A 311 -5.01 -3.52 5.65
N SER A 312 -5.71 -4.61 5.95
CA SER A 312 -5.13 -5.96 5.93
C SER A 312 -4.54 -6.36 4.57
N PHE A 313 -5.06 -5.84 3.46
CA PHE A 313 -4.52 -6.12 2.13
C PHE A 313 -3.16 -5.46 1.92
N LEU A 314 -3.06 -4.17 2.20
CA LEU A 314 -1.80 -3.43 2.10
C LEU A 314 -0.76 -3.98 3.09
N TYR A 315 -1.17 -4.30 4.32
CA TYR A 315 -0.28 -4.89 5.33
C TYR A 315 0.28 -6.25 4.92
N LEU A 316 -0.54 -7.12 4.33
CA LEU A 316 -0.10 -8.47 3.95
C LEU A 316 0.63 -8.49 2.61
N GLY A 317 0.23 -7.62 1.68
CA GLY A 317 0.85 -7.47 0.38
C GLY A 317 0.35 -8.49 -0.66
N ALA A 318 0.57 -8.16 -1.94
CA ALA A 318 0.00 -8.91 -3.06
C ALA A 318 0.46 -10.37 -3.14
N GLU A 319 1.73 -10.67 -2.80
CA GLU A 319 2.27 -12.04 -2.84
C GLU A 319 1.59 -12.93 -1.80
N TYR A 320 1.49 -12.46 -0.56
CA TYR A 320 0.80 -13.20 0.50
C TYR A 320 -0.68 -13.40 0.16
N MET A 321 -1.33 -12.37 -0.37
CA MET A 321 -2.73 -12.47 -0.80
C MET A 321 -2.93 -13.45 -1.95
N GLY A 322 -1.98 -13.52 -2.90
CA GLY A 322 -1.97 -14.54 -3.94
C GLY A 322 -1.99 -15.96 -3.37
N ILE A 323 -1.20 -16.21 -2.32
CA ILE A 323 -1.17 -17.51 -1.62
C ILE A 323 -2.53 -17.82 -0.96
N ILE A 324 -3.11 -16.85 -0.25
CA ILE A 324 -4.44 -17.03 0.37
C ILE A 324 -5.52 -17.30 -0.69
N SER A 325 -5.52 -16.58 -1.81
CA SER A 325 -6.44 -16.84 -2.92
C SER A 325 -6.26 -18.25 -3.50
N SER A 326 -5.00 -18.72 -3.66
CA SER A 326 -4.73 -20.08 -4.14
C SER A 326 -5.22 -21.17 -3.19
N LEU A 327 -5.18 -20.93 -1.87
CA LEU A 327 -5.71 -21.84 -0.84
C LEU A 327 -7.24 -21.83 -0.76
N LYS A 328 -7.85 -20.80 -1.32
CA LYS A 328 -9.31 -20.64 -1.33
C LYS A 328 -9.95 -21.07 -2.63
N ARG A 329 -9.19 -21.26 -3.73
CA ARG A 329 -9.64 -21.59 -5.11
C ARG A 329 -11.12 -21.93 -5.15
N GLU A 330 -11.94 -20.88 -5.17
CA GLU A 330 -13.22 -20.97 -5.84
C GLU A 330 -12.82 -21.28 -7.27
N GLN A 331 -13.39 -22.33 -7.88
CA GLN A 331 -13.21 -22.49 -9.31
C GLN A 331 -13.84 -21.24 -9.91
N THR A 332 -13.03 -20.22 -10.21
CA THR A 332 -13.47 -19.23 -11.17
C THR A 332 -13.68 -20.06 -12.42
N PRO A 333 -14.90 -20.17 -12.95
CA PRO A 333 -15.13 -20.91 -14.19
C PRO A 333 -14.13 -20.40 -15.21
N ALA A 334 -13.70 -21.28 -16.11
CA ALA A 334 -12.79 -21.01 -17.22
C ALA A 334 -13.37 -20.01 -18.26
N ALA A 335 -14.01 -18.95 -17.79
CA ALA A 335 -14.59 -17.83 -18.51
C ALA A 335 -14.34 -16.55 -17.68
N THR A 336 -13.08 -16.24 -17.36
CA THR A 336 -12.73 -14.85 -17.09
C THR A 336 -12.78 -14.14 -18.45
N SER A 337 -13.71 -13.20 -18.59
CA SER A 337 -13.69 -12.18 -19.65
C SER A 337 -12.24 -11.80 -19.96
N SER A 338 -11.84 -11.85 -21.24
CA SER A 338 -10.53 -11.36 -21.67
C SER A 338 -10.43 -9.83 -21.63
N ALA A 339 -11.51 -9.14 -21.22
CA ALA A 339 -11.53 -7.70 -21.04
C ALA A 339 -10.53 -7.24 -19.97
N ILE A 340 -9.93 -6.08 -20.21
CA ILE A 340 -9.26 -5.35 -19.12
C ILE A 340 -10.28 -4.53 -18.33
N LYS A 341 -10.19 -4.59 -17.00
CA LYS A 341 -10.96 -3.73 -16.10
C LYS A 341 -10.25 -2.39 -15.92
N TRP A 342 -10.65 -1.38 -16.68
CA TRP A 342 -10.12 -0.04 -16.58
C TRP A 342 -10.65 0.69 -15.33
N CYS A 343 -9.77 1.29 -14.54
CA CYS A 343 -10.18 2.08 -13.37
C CYS A 343 -10.27 3.57 -13.70
N ALA A 344 -11.47 4.12 -13.60
CA ALA A 344 -11.80 5.53 -13.82
C ALA A 344 -11.96 6.29 -12.50
N VAL A 345 -11.45 7.51 -12.44
CA VAL A 345 -11.50 8.36 -11.23
C VAL A 345 -12.67 9.33 -11.31
N GLY A 346 -13.65 9.14 -10.42
CA GLY A 346 -14.83 9.99 -10.33
C GLY A 346 -15.83 9.81 -11.48
N HIS A 347 -16.95 10.54 -11.40
CA HIS A 347 -18.11 10.32 -12.27
C HIS A 347 -17.85 10.62 -13.75
N ALA A 348 -17.11 11.69 -14.07
CA ALA A 348 -16.90 12.09 -15.47
C ALA A 348 -16.04 11.07 -16.24
N GLU A 349 -14.96 10.57 -15.62
CA GLU A 349 -14.16 9.51 -16.23
C GLU A 349 -14.93 8.20 -16.31
N THR A 350 -15.74 7.87 -15.29
CA THR A 350 -16.57 6.66 -15.30
C THR A 350 -17.54 6.68 -16.49
N ALA A 351 -18.24 7.80 -16.72
CA ALA A 351 -19.17 7.92 -17.85
C ALA A 351 -18.47 7.78 -19.22
N LYS A 352 -17.26 8.35 -19.36
CA LYS A 352 -16.45 8.16 -20.59
C LYS A 352 -16.01 6.71 -20.74
N CYS A 353 -15.59 6.06 -19.65
CA CYS A 353 -15.21 4.65 -19.65
C CYS A 353 -16.41 3.78 -20.05
N ASP A 354 -17.59 4.02 -19.50
CA ASP A 354 -18.79 3.24 -19.83
C ASP A 354 -19.12 3.34 -21.33
N THR A 355 -18.95 4.53 -21.90
CA THR A 355 -19.09 4.73 -23.36
C THR A 355 -18.03 3.94 -24.13
N TRP A 356 -16.77 3.96 -23.67
CA TRP A 356 -15.70 3.17 -24.26
C TRP A 356 -15.99 1.66 -24.21
N SER A 357 -16.47 1.16 -23.07
CA SER A 357 -16.83 -0.25 -22.87
C SER A 357 -17.94 -0.71 -23.82
N ILE A 358 -18.93 0.14 -24.07
CA ILE A 358 -20.02 -0.11 -25.04
C ILE A 358 -19.50 -0.12 -26.48
N SER A 359 -18.59 0.79 -26.83
CA SER A 359 -17.98 0.83 -28.16
C SER A 359 -16.98 -0.31 -28.39
N ALA A 360 -16.37 -0.83 -27.33
CA ALA A 360 -15.38 -1.91 -27.37
C ALA A 360 -15.99 -3.32 -27.41
N VAL A 361 -17.30 -3.45 -27.65
CA VAL A 361 -17.99 -4.74 -27.76
C VAL A 361 -17.51 -5.50 -29.00
N THR A 362 -17.19 -6.77 -28.81
CA THR A 362 -16.79 -7.74 -29.84
C THR A 362 -17.77 -8.91 -29.86
N ASP A 363 -17.64 -9.81 -30.84
CA ASP A 363 -18.48 -11.02 -30.91
C ASP A 363 -18.35 -11.91 -29.67
N ASP A 364 -17.20 -11.85 -28.97
CA ASP A 364 -16.86 -12.65 -27.79
C ASP A 364 -17.09 -11.92 -26.46
N GLY A 365 -17.60 -10.67 -26.47
CA GLY A 365 -17.86 -9.89 -25.26
C GLY A 365 -17.49 -8.41 -25.41
N THR A 366 -16.66 -7.90 -24.51
CA THR A 366 -16.07 -6.56 -24.63
C THR A 366 -14.58 -6.64 -24.32
N ASP A 367 -13.76 -5.80 -24.95
CA ASP A 367 -12.34 -5.72 -24.62
C ASP A 367 -12.09 -4.86 -23.35
N ILE A 368 -13.08 -4.05 -22.93
CA ILE A 368 -12.96 -3.08 -21.84
C ILE A 368 -14.13 -3.18 -20.88
N GLU A 369 -13.85 -3.34 -19.59
CA GLU A 369 -14.81 -3.21 -18.49
C GLU A 369 -14.43 -2.04 -17.60
N CYS A 370 -15.41 -1.35 -17.00
CA CYS A 370 -15.15 -0.15 -16.21
C CYS A 370 -15.31 -0.40 -14.70
N GLN A 371 -14.35 0.11 -13.96
CA GLN A 371 -14.34 0.19 -12.50
C GLN A 371 -14.22 1.65 -12.10
N ASN A 372 -14.82 2.04 -10.99
CA ASN A 372 -14.69 3.40 -10.50
C ASN A 372 -13.98 3.45 -9.13
N ALA A 373 -13.32 4.58 -8.88
CA ALA A 373 -12.81 4.94 -7.57
C ALA A 373 -12.86 6.46 -7.38
N PRO A 374 -12.90 6.97 -6.13
CA PRO A 374 -12.93 8.41 -5.88
C PRO A 374 -11.57 9.07 -6.10
N THR A 375 -10.47 8.32 -6.00
CA THR A 375 -9.10 8.84 -6.12
C THR A 375 -8.21 7.91 -6.95
N VAL A 376 -7.07 8.44 -7.43
CA VAL A 376 -6.04 7.63 -8.11
C VAL A 376 -5.51 6.54 -7.19
N ASP A 377 -5.20 6.87 -5.94
CA ASP A 377 -4.69 5.92 -4.93
C ASP A 377 -5.69 4.76 -4.72
N ASP A 378 -6.99 5.03 -4.72
CA ASP A 378 -8.01 3.98 -4.60
C ASP A 378 -8.10 3.11 -5.86
N CYS A 379 -7.89 3.68 -7.05
CA CYS A 379 -7.73 2.89 -8.26
C CYS A 379 -6.47 2.01 -8.21
N LEU A 380 -5.33 2.54 -7.74
CA LEU A 380 -4.11 1.74 -7.56
C LEU A 380 -4.35 0.59 -6.57
N LYS A 381 -5.05 0.82 -5.46
CA LYS A 381 -5.46 -0.24 -4.52
C LYS A 381 -6.34 -1.30 -5.21
N LYS A 382 -7.32 -0.89 -6.02
CA LYS A 382 -8.17 -1.81 -6.81
C LYS A 382 -7.34 -2.65 -7.78
N ILE A 383 -6.34 -2.05 -8.45
CA ILE A 383 -5.42 -2.78 -9.32
C ILE A 383 -4.60 -3.80 -8.53
N MET A 384 -4.07 -3.42 -7.36
CA MET A 384 -3.33 -4.36 -6.51
C MET A 384 -4.22 -5.53 -6.05
N ARG A 385 -5.51 -5.26 -5.78
CA ARG A 385 -6.51 -6.24 -5.31
C ARG A 385 -7.13 -7.09 -6.42
N LYS A 386 -6.75 -6.88 -7.69
CA LYS A 386 -7.37 -7.52 -8.87
C LYS A 386 -8.86 -7.19 -9.05
N GLU A 387 -9.31 -6.09 -8.46
CA GLU A 387 -10.65 -5.53 -8.68
C GLU A 387 -10.70 -4.67 -9.94
N ALA A 388 -9.56 -4.08 -10.32
CA ALA A 388 -9.30 -3.43 -11.60
C ALA A 388 -7.97 -3.93 -12.18
N ASP A 389 -7.63 -3.58 -13.41
CA ASP A 389 -6.46 -4.08 -14.14
C ASP A 389 -5.51 -2.98 -14.56
N ALA A 390 -6.01 -1.84 -15.04
CA ALA A 390 -5.17 -0.76 -15.54
C ALA A 390 -5.80 0.62 -15.33
N MET A 391 -4.95 1.65 -15.32
CA MET A 391 -5.34 3.05 -15.41
C MET A 391 -4.17 3.87 -15.95
N ALA A 392 -4.43 5.05 -16.51
CA ALA A 392 -3.39 6.02 -16.85
C ALA A 392 -3.14 6.99 -15.68
N VAL A 393 -1.87 7.25 -15.38
CA VAL A 393 -1.44 8.10 -14.26
C VAL A 393 -0.27 9.00 -14.65
N ASP A 394 -0.10 10.11 -13.94
CA ASP A 394 1.06 11.00 -14.14
C ASP A 394 2.34 10.39 -13.55
N GLY A 395 3.52 10.91 -13.93
CA GLY A 395 4.81 10.40 -13.47
C GLY A 395 4.98 10.32 -11.95
N GLY A 396 4.36 11.22 -11.18
CA GLY A 396 4.37 11.14 -9.71
C GLY A 396 3.64 9.91 -9.18
N GLN A 397 2.53 9.56 -9.81
CA GLN A 397 1.75 8.38 -9.47
C GLN A 397 2.31 7.10 -10.09
N VAL A 398 3.08 7.17 -11.18
CA VAL A 398 3.91 6.04 -11.64
C VAL A 398 4.95 5.68 -10.58
N TYR A 399 5.55 6.66 -9.90
CA TYR A 399 6.47 6.40 -8.79
C TYR A 399 5.77 5.66 -7.65
N THR A 400 4.61 6.15 -7.18
CA THR A 400 3.80 5.49 -6.15
C THR A 400 3.39 4.07 -6.57
N ALA A 401 2.87 3.91 -7.79
CA ALA A 401 2.46 2.62 -8.35
C ALA A 401 3.64 1.64 -8.41
N GLY A 402 4.83 2.11 -8.82
CA GLY A 402 6.07 1.34 -8.81
C GLY A 402 6.49 0.88 -7.42
N LYS A 403 6.38 1.76 -6.41
CA LYS A 403 6.59 1.39 -4.99
C LYS A 403 5.60 0.35 -4.48
N CYS A 404 4.41 0.30 -5.07
CA CYS A 404 3.39 -0.72 -4.80
C CYS A 404 3.50 -1.98 -5.68
N GLY A 405 4.56 -2.11 -6.49
CA GLY A 405 4.83 -3.30 -7.30
C GLY A 405 4.07 -3.35 -8.64
N LEU A 406 3.45 -2.26 -9.06
CA LEU A 406 2.87 -2.11 -10.39
C LEU A 406 3.95 -1.65 -11.39
N VAL A 407 3.70 -1.85 -12.68
CA VAL A 407 4.64 -1.50 -13.75
C VAL A 407 3.97 -0.60 -14.79
N PRO A 408 4.70 0.37 -15.36
CA PRO A 408 4.20 1.15 -16.49
C PRO A 408 4.31 0.31 -17.77
N VAL A 409 3.28 0.33 -18.63
CA VAL A 409 3.19 -0.56 -19.80
C VAL A 409 2.97 0.17 -21.12
N MET A 410 2.32 1.33 -21.07
CA MET A 410 2.20 2.23 -22.21
C MET A 410 2.33 3.67 -21.75
N VAL A 411 2.81 4.55 -22.62
CA VAL A 411 2.97 5.98 -22.34
C VAL A 411 2.24 6.82 -23.37
N GLU A 412 1.62 7.90 -22.92
CA GLU A 412 1.00 8.89 -23.80
C GLU A 412 2.09 9.62 -24.62
N GLN A 413 1.90 9.70 -25.93
CA GLN A 413 2.72 10.48 -26.84
C GLN A 413 1.92 11.67 -27.35
N TYR A 414 2.47 12.89 -27.21
CA TYR A 414 1.84 14.14 -27.59
C TYR A 414 2.33 14.68 -28.95
N ASP A 415 3.44 14.13 -29.48
CA ASP A 415 3.95 14.44 -30.81
C ASP A 415 3.56 13.36 -31.82
N GLN A 416 2.79 13.74 -32.83
CA GLN A 416 2.32 12.85 -33.89
C GLN A 416 3.48 12.21 -34.68
N GLY A 417 4.58 12.94 -34.88
CA GLY A 417 5.74 12.45 -35.62
C GLY A 417 6.48 11.32 -34.91
N LEU A 418 6.33 11.24 -33.58
CA LEU A 418 6.99 10.23 -32.75
C LEU A 418 6.15 8.98 -32.55
N CYS A 419 4.88 8.96 -32.96
CA CYS A 419 3.99 7.81 -32.79
C CYS A 419 4.47 6.53 -33.48
N GLY A 420 5.24 6.65 -34.57
CA GLY A 420 5.82 5.51 -35.29
C GLY A 420 7.22 5.08 -34.82
N THR A 421 7.84 5.81 -33.89
CA THR A 421 9.20 5.53 -33.41
C THR A 421 9.17 4.92 -32.02
N SER A 422 9.75 3.73 -31.86
CA SER A 422 10.08 3.18 -30.54
C SER A 422 11.31 3.91 -29.99
N GLY A 423 11.14 4.80 -29.00
CA GLY A 423 12.33 5.32 -28.30
C GLY A 423 12.19 6.54 -27.41
N ALA A 424 11.37 7.53 -27.74
CA ALA A 424 11.26 8.75 -26.93
C ALA A 424 9.81 9.01 -26.54
N ALA A 425 9.44 8.55 -25.35
CA ALA A 425 8.19 8.94 -24.72
C ALA A 425 8.08 10.47 -24.69
N SER A 426 6.87 11.00 -24.85
CA SER A 426 6.65 12.41 -24.57
C SER A 426 7.10 12.73 -23.15
N SER A 427 7.71 13.90 -22.97
CA SER A 427 8.14 14.39 -21.66
C SER A 427 7.97 15.90 -21.61
N TYR A 428 7.95 16.43 -20.40
CA TYR A 428 8.03 17.86 -20.19
C TYR A 428 9.07 18.18 -19.14
N TYR A 429 9.70 19.34 -19.26
CA TYR A 429 10.64 19.83 -18.25
C TYR A 429 9.89 20.56 -17.15
N ALA A 430 10.17 20.19 -15.90
CA ALA A 430 9.82 20.98 -14.72
C ALA A 430 10.79 22.15 -14.62
N VAL A 431 10.28 23.38 -14.47
CA VAL A 431 11.09 24.60 -14.46
C VAL A 431 10.67 25.52 -13.32
N ALA A 432 11.60 26.38 -12.89
CA ALA A 432 11.34 27.48 -11.97
C ALA A 432 11.38 28.80 -12.77
N VAL A 433 10.27 29.52 -12.77
CA VAL A 433 10.06 30.76 -13.54
C VAL A 433 10.07 31.95 -12.60
N VAL A 434 10.76 33.02 -12.98
CA VAL A 434 10.78 34.29 -12.24
C VAL A 434 10.49 35.45 -13.19
N LYS A 435 10.12 36.61 -12.64
CA LYS A 435 10.05 37.84 -13.44
C LYS A 435 11.47 38.27 -13.83
N LYS A 436 11.63 38.64 -15.09
CA LYS A 436 12.89 39.15 -15.64
C LYS A 436 13.34 40.40 -14.87
N GLY A 437 14.62 40.45 -14.53
CA GLY A 437 15.19 41.58 -13.77
C GLY A 437 14.83 41.61 -12.28
N SER A 438 14.13 40.60 -11.74
CA SER A 438 13.85 40.49 -10.30
C SER A 438 15.09 40.29 -9.42
N GLY A 439 16.21 39.86 -10.03
CA GLY A 439 17.44 39.50 -9.30
C GLY A 439 17.36 38.17 -8.56
N VAL A 440 16.25 37.42 -8.68
CA VAL A 440 16.10 36.10 -8.08
C VAL A 440 16.87 35.07 -8.90
N THR A 441 17.70 34.29 -8.22
CA THR A 441 18.46 33.14 -8.75
C THR A 441 18.14 31.91 -7.91
N TRP A 442 18.58 30.72 -8.36
CA TRP A 442 18.39 29.50 -7.57
C TRP A 442 19.05 29.61 -6.18
N GLU A 443 20.23 30.22 -6.12
CA GLU A 443 21.03 30.41 -4.92
C GLU A 443 20.44 31.44 -3.95
N THR A 444 19.59 32.35 -4.45
CA THR A 444 18.92 33.39 -3.65
C THR A 444 17.42 33.12 -3.46
N LEU A 445 16.95 31.90 -3.75
CA LEU A 445 15.54 31.50 -3.58
C LEU A 445 15.10 31.48 -2.11
N LYS A 446 16.03 31.25 -1.17
CA LYS A 446 15.70 31.16 0.25
C LYS A 446 15.12 32.49 0.76
N GLY A 447 13.99 32.41 1.46
CA GLY A 447 13.25 33.54 2.02
C GLY A 447 12.35 34.26 1.01
N LYS A 448 12.16 33.71 -0.19
CA LYS A 448 11.23 34.23 -1.20
C LYS A 448 9.83 33.66 -1.05
N GLU A 449 8.88 34.25 -1.76
CA GLU A 449 7.51 33.76 -1.86
C GLU A 449 7.34 32.87 -3.09
N SER A 450 6.69 31.71 -2.94
CA SER A 450 6.64 30.69 -4.00
C SER A 450 5.22 30.31 -4.43
N CYS A 451 5.05 30.10 -5.73
CA CYS A 451 3.81 29.64 -6.36
C CYS A 451 3.98 28.20 -6.87
N HIS A 452 3.09 27.31 -6.43
CA HIS A 452 3.13 25.88 -6.73
C HIS A 452 1.82 25.41 -7.36
N THR A 453 1.91 24.42 -8.24
CA THR A 453 0.71 23.85 -8.91
C THR A 453 -0.22 23.08 -7.98
N GLY A 454 0.25 22.76 -6.78
CA GLY A 454 -0.42 21.96 -5.75
C GLY A 454 0.59 21.13 -4.96
N PHE A 455 0.31 20.89 -3.68
CA PHE A 455 1.12 20.03 -2.81
C PHE A 455 1.22 18.61 -3.40
N GLY A 456 2.42 18.01 -3.34
CA GLY A 456 2.68 16.65 -3.85
C GLY A 456 2.69 16.50 -5.38
N ARG A 457 2.44 17.56 -6.15
CA ARG A 457 2.46 17.51 -7.62
C ARG A 457 3.87 17.51 -8.16
N THR A 458 4.07 16.77 -9.24
CA THR A 458 5.38 16.54 -9.85
C THR A 458 6.19 17.81 -10.13
N ALA A 459 5.80 18.66 -11.09
CA ALA A 459 6.60 19.83 -11.46
C ALA A 459 6.54 20.95 -10.39
N GLY A 460 5.39 21.10 -9.74
CA GLY A 460 5.12 22.21 -8.83
C GLY A 460 5.64 21.99 -7.42
N TRP A 461 5.86 20.75 -6.99
CA TRP A 461 6.24 20.44 -5.62
C TRP A 461 7.37 19.41 -5.55
N ASN A 462 7.19 18.22 -6.13
CA ASN A 462 8.13 17.12 -5.91
C ASN A 462 9.54 17.42 -6.44
N MET A 463 9.62 17.95 -7.66
CA MET A 463 10.89 18.33 -8.27
C MET A 463 11.60 19.46 -7.49
N PRO A 464 10.98 20.64 -7.28
CA PRO A 464 11.66 21.71 -6.56
C PRO A 464 12.00 21.34 -5.11
N MET A 465 11.08 20.73 -4.36
CA MET A 465 11.34 20.36 -2.96
C MET A 465 12.38 19.25 -2.84
N GLY A 466 12.44 18.32 -3.80
CA GLY A 466 13.49 17.31 -3.85
C GLY A 466 14.88 17.91 -4.05
N HIS A 467 15.02 18.92 -4.92
CA HIS A 467 16.27 19.66 -5.11
C HIS A 467 16.65 20.50 -3.89
N ILE A 468 15.67 21.20 -3.29
CA ILE A 468 15.89 21.99 -2.07
C ILE A 468 16.34 21.08 -0.93
N HIS A 469 15.62 19.99 -0.67
CA HIS A 469 15.99 19.01 0.36
C HIS A 469 17.38 18.43 0.11
N LYS A 470 17.75 18.15 -1.14
CA LYS A 470 19.09 17.65 -1.46
C LYS A 470 20.20 18.64 -1.07
N GLN A 471 19.91 19.94 -1.09
CA GLN A 471 20.85 21.00 -0.75
C GLN A 471 20.85 21.32 0.75
N THR A 472 19.68 21.33 1.38
CA THR A 472 19.51 21.75 2.78
C THR A 472 19.57 20.61 3.77
N ASN A 473 19.21 19.40 3.34
CA ASN A 473 18.93 18.24 4.19
C ASN A 473 17.94 18.57 5.33
N ASP A 474 16.97 19.44 5.04
CA ASP A 474 15.92 19.89 5.97
C ASP A 474 14.55 19.59 5.37
N CYS A 475 13.72 18.87 6.13
CA CYS A 475 12.35 18.51 5.74
C CYS A 475 11.33 19.61 6.02
N ASP A 476 11.72 20.64 6.74
CA ASP A 476 10.86 21.79 7.02
C ASP A 476 11.02 22.87 5.94
N PHE A 477 10.30 22.70 4.85
CA PHE A 477 10.31 23.65 3.73
C PHE A 477 9.77 25.04 4.09
N THR A 478 9.08 25.18 5.23
CA THR A 478 8.61 26.49 5.74
C THR A 478 9.76 27.37 6.25
N LYS A 479 10.94 26.79 6.50
CA LYS A 479 12.18 27.53 6.79
C LYS A 479 12.91 27.98 5.52
N PHE A 480 12.52 27.45 4.36
CA PHE A 480 13.14 27.77 3.08
C PHE A 480 12.40 28.91 2.38
N PHE A 481 11.08 28.82 2.22
CA PHE A 481 10.24 29.90 1.67
C PHE A 481 9.56 30.67 2.79
N SER A 482 9.46 32.00 2.67
CA SER A 482 8.84 32.85 3.71
C SER A 482 7.32 32.70 3.75
N ALA A 483 6.72 32.52 2.58
CA ALA A 483 5.29 32.30 2.35
C ALA A 483 5.10 31.73 0.94
N GLY A 484 3.89 31.33 0.59
CA GLY A 484 3.59 30.93 -0.78
C GLY A 484 2.15 30.51 -0.97
N CYS A 485 1.89 29.97 -2.16
CA CYS A 485 0.67 29.24 -2.47
C CYS A 485 1.00 27.84 -3.01
N ALA A 486 0.77 26.82 -2.20
CA ALA A 486 0.77 25.41 -2.59
C ALA A 486 -0.56 24.77 -2.17
N PRO A 487 -1.60 24.85 -3.03
CA PRO A 487 -2.91 24.33 -2.68
C PRO A 487 -2.87 22.83 -2.33
N GLY A 488 -3.58 22.44 -1.27
CA GLY A 488 -3.51 21.12 -0.66
C GLY A 488 -2.59 21.02 0.56
N SER A 489 -1.85 22.09 0.91
CA SER A 489 -1.09 22.17 2.15
C SER A 489 -1.99 22.35 3.37
N ASP A 490 -1.45 22.16 4.58
CA ASP A 490 -2.14 22.52 5.82
C ASP A 490 -2.61 23.99 5.76
N PRO A 491 -3.89 24.29 6.05
CA PRO A 491 -4.43 25.65 5.96
C PRO A 491 -3.70 26.71 6.79
N ASN A 492 -3.02 26.30 7.88
CA ASN A 492 -2.23 27.18 8.74
C ASN A 492 -0.76 27.30 8.31
N SER A 493 -0.36 26.57 7.26
CA SER A 493 0.99 26.62 6.72
C SER A 493 1.28 27.95 6.01
N PRO A 494 2.53 28.46 6.06
CA PRO A 494 2.97 29.59 5.22
C PRO A 494 2.74 29.37 3.72
N PHE A 495 2.64 28.12 3.28
CA PHE A 495 2.31 27.75 1.90
C PHE A 495 0.85 28.01 1.51
N CYS A 496 -0.02 28.44 2.42
CA CYS A 496 -1.39 28.85 2.11
C CYS A 496 -1.59 30.38 2.20
N THR A 497 -0.58 31.14 2.61
CA THR A 497 -0.69 32.58 2.85
C THR A 497 -1.06 33.34 1.58
N GLN A 498 -0.36 33.04 0.47
CA GLN A 498 -0.50 33.74 -0.81
C GLN A 498 -1.61 33.15 -1.71
N CYS A 499 -2.32 32.12 -1.25
CA CYS A 499 -3.44 31.56 -2.01
C CYS A 499 -4.65 32.51 -2.03
N ALA A 500 -5.39 32.50 -3.14
CA ALA A 500 -6.43 33.49 -3.43
C ALA A 500 -7.86 32.98 -3.18
N GLY A 501 -8.05 31.67 -3.01
CA GLY A 501 -9.37 31.05 -2.96
C GLY A 501 -10.14 31.26 -4.27
N SER A 502 -11.46 31.27 -4.17
CA SER A 502 -12.38 31.49 -5.29
C SER A 502 -12.52 32.95 -5.68
N GLY A 503 -11.95 33.86 -4.88
CA GLY A 503 -12.11 35.30 -5.02
C GLY A 503 -13.36 35.85 -4.33
N LYS A 504 -14.02 35.05 -3.47
CA LYS A 504 -15.15 35.52 -2.65
C LYS A 504 -14.61 36.25 -1.42
N ALA A 505 -15.20 37.40 -1.08
CA ALA A 505 -14.72 38.24 0.02
C ALA A 505 -15.06 37.69 1.44
N VAL A 506 -16.09 36.84 1.57
CA VAL A 506 -16.55 36.29 2.85
C VAL A 506 -16.95 34.82 2.68
N GLY A 507 -16.58 33.98 3.65
CA GLY A 507 -16.95 32.55 3.65
C GLY A 507 -16.25 31.74 2.55
N ASP A 508 -15.09 32.19 2.08
CA ASP A 508 -14.33 31.48 1.05
C ASP A 508 -13.60 30.27 1.65
N GLU A 509 -14.29 29.13 1.66
CA GLU A 509 -13.70 27.87 2.08
C GLU A 509 -12.78 27.25 1.04
N SER A 510 -12.59 27.86 -0.14
CA SER A 510 -11.74 27.30 -1.20
C SER A 510 -10.28 27.72 -1.12
N LYS A 511 -9.94 28.70 -0.25
CA LYS A 511 -8.56 29.13 -0.07
C LYS A 511 -7.65 27.95 0.26
N CYS A 512 -6.61 27.78 -0.55
CA CYS A 512 -5.63 26.70 -0.47
C CYS A 512 -6.19 25.27 -0.69
N LYS A 513 -7.44 25.10 -1.13
CA LYS A 513 -7.94 23.77 -1.52
C LYS A 513 -7.28 23.32 -2.81
N ALA A 514 -6.92 22.04 -2.90
CA ALA A 514 -6.42 21.42 -4.13
C ALA A 514 -7.56 21.16 -5.14
N SER A 515 -8.36 22.18 -5.44
CA SER A 515 -9.47 22.14 -6.40
C SER A 515 -9.40 23.34 -7.34
N ALA A 516 -10.09 23.25 -8.48
CA ALA A 516 -10.17 24.34 -9.45
C ALA A 516 -10.88 25.60 -8.92
N ASP A 517 -11.50 25.52 -7.74
CA ASP A 517 -12.09 26.68 -7.07
C ASP A 517 -11.02 27.62 -6.51
N GLU A 518 -9.82 27.11 -6.18
CA GLU A 518 -8.67 27.94 -5.83
C GLU A 518 -8.04 28.53 -7.10
N GLN A 519 -8.06 29.87 -7.21
CA GLN A 519 -7.60 30.60 -8.38
C GLN A 519 -6.12 30.38 -8.73
N TYR A 520 -5.30 29.94 -7.78
CA TYR A 520 -3.88 29.60 -7.97
C TYR A 520 -3.58 28.09 -8.05
N TYR A 521 -4.61 27.23 -8.15
CA TYR A 521 -4.42 25.79 -8.28
C TYR A 521 -4.25 25.33 -9.74
N GLY A 522 -3.16 24.60 -10.01
CA GLY A 522 -2.84 24.13 -11.36
C GLY A 522 -1.64 24.83 -12.00
N TYR A 523 -1.32 24.40 -13.23
CA TYR A 523 -0.15 24.90 -13.95
C TYR A 523 -0.29 26.38 -14.34
N ALA A 524 -1.32 26.73 -15.11
CA ALA A 524 -1.57 28.11 -15.52
C ALA A 524 -1.85 29.03 -14.32
N ALA A 525 -2.50 28.49 -13.29
CA ALA A 525 -2.87 29.21 -12.09
C ALA A 525 -1.66 29.52 -11.17
N ALA A 526 -0.70 28.59 -11.05
CA ALA A 526 0.57 28.87 -10.36
C ALA A 526 1.41 29.92 -11.11
N PHE A 527 1.33 29.95 -12.45
CA PHE A 527 1.95 31.04 -13.22
C PHE A 527 1.21 32.36 -13.00
N ARG A 528 -0.12 32.35 -12.94
CA ARG A 528 -0.95 33.52 -12.58
C ARG A 528 -0.54 34.12 -11.22
N CYS A 529 -0.29 33.29 -10.22
CA CYS A 529 0.22 33.71 -8.91
C CYS A 529 1.51 34.54 -9.03
N LEU A 530 2.46 34.13 -9.88
CA LEU A 530 3.67 34.92 -10.17
C LEU A 530 3.32 36.21 -10.93
N VAL A 531 2.48 36.13 -11.97
CA VAL A 531 2.08 37.30 -12.79
C VAL A 531 1.47 38.39 -11.91
N GLU A 532 0.51 38.02 -11.06
CA GLU A 532 -0.20 38.93 -10.14
C GLU A 532 0.66 39.41 -8.96
N GLY A 533 1.89 38.89 -8.81
CA GLY A 533 2.85 39.34 -7.81
C GLY A 533 2.62 38.76 -6.41
N ALA A 534 1.84 37.69 -6.30
CA ALA A 534 1.65 36.94 -5.05
C ALA A 534 2.84 36.02 -4.72
N GLY A 535 3.77 35.83 -5.65
CA GLY A 535 5.02 35.13 -5.41
C GLY A 535 6.16 35.64 -6.30
N ASP A 536 7.39 35.34 -5.89
CA ASP A 536 8.63 35.69 -6.58
C ASP A 536 9.04 34.62 -7.62
N VAL A 537 8.59 33.38 -7.44
CA VAL A 537 8.92 32.23 -8.29
C VAL A 537 7.69 31.34 -8.50
N ALA A 538 7.51 30.82 -9.72
CA ALA A 538 6.52 29.79 -10.03
C ALA A 538 7.20 28.49 -10.48
N PHE A 539 6.80 27.37 -9.88
CA PHE A 539 7.25 26.03 -10.27
C PHE A 539 6.22 25.36 -11.16
N ILE A 540 6.52 25.26 -12.46
CA ILE A 540 5.56 24.86 -13.51
C ILE A 540 6.25 24.04 -14.62
N LYS A 541 5.52 23.67 -15.68
CA LYS A 541 6.14 23.08 -16.89
C LYS A 541 6.67 24.18 -17.79
N HIS A 542 7.70 23.88 -18.57
CA HIS A 542 8.27 24.81 -19.55
C HIS A 542 7.27 25.37 -20.58
N THR A 543 6.19 24.65 -20.90
CA THR A 543 5.20 25.08 -21.90
C THR A 543 4.22 26.14 -21.39
N ILE A 544 4.12 26.34 -20.07
CA ILE A 544 3.04 27.14 -19.47
C ILE A 544 3.17 28.63 -19.76
N VAL A 545 4.39 29.16 -19.80
CA VAL A 545 4.60 30.59 -20.09
C VAL A 545 4.15 30.91 -21.53
N PRO A 546 4.64 30.21 -22.58
CA PRO A 546 4.14 30.41 -23.95
C PRO A 546 2.62 30.21 -24.12
N GLU A 547 2.04 29.22 -23.43
CA GLU A 547 0.59 28.94 -23.48
C GLU A 547 -0.27 30.07 -22.89
N ASN A 548 0.29 30.94 -22.04
CA ASN A 548 -0.41 31.98 -21.30
C ASN A 548 0.29 33.34 -21.43
N SER A 549 0.79 33.65 -22.62
CA SER A 549 1.41 34.94 -22.94
C SER A 549 1.30 35.23 -24.44
N ASP A 550 1.67 36.46 -24.83
CA ASP A 550 1.76 36.92 -26.22
C ASP A 550 0.43 36.73 -26.99
N GLY A 551 -0.68 37.03 -26.33
CA GLY A 551 -2.04 36.90 -26.89
C GLY A 551 -2.67 35.52 -26.74
N ASN A 552 -1.99 34.56 -26.12
CA ASN A 552 -2.52 33.23 -25.82
C ASN A 552 -3.08 33.13 -24.39
N GLY A 553 -3.95 32.14 -24.18
CA GLY A 553 -4.44 31.78 -22.86
C GLY A 553 -5.70 32.53 -22.40
N PRO A 554 -6.03 32.45 -21.10
CA PRO A 554 -7.23 33.05 -20.52
C PRO A 554 -7.13 34.58 -20.39
N SER A 555 -8.23 35.24 -20.04
CA SER A 555 -8.32 36.70 -19.97
C SER A 555 -7.27 37.37 -19.06
N TRP A 556 -6.89 36.75 -17.95
CA TRP A 556 -5.85 37.27 -17.06
C TRP A 556 -4.47 37.34 -17.72
N ALA A 557 -4.21 36.48 -18.73
CA ALA A 557 -2.95 36.40 -19.46
C ALA A 557 -2.85 37.37 -20.65
N SER A 558 -3.93 38.11 -20.96
CA SER A 558 -4.02 38.93 -22.17
C SER A 558 -2.93 40.01 -22.32
N ALA A 559 -2.40 40.50 -21.20
CA ALA A 559 -1.33 41.52 -21.16
C ALA A 559 0.04 40.93 -20.78
N VAL A 560 0.18 39.61 -20.72
CA VAL A 560 1.41 38.92 -20.32
C VAL A 560 2.30 38.73 -21.54
N HIS A 561 3.56 39.15 -21.45
CA HIS A 561 4.56 38.89 -22.49
C HIS A 561 5.57 37.84 -22.05
N ALA A 562 5.86 36.86 -22.91
CA ALA A 562 6.78 35.77 -22.57
C ALA A 562 8.19 36.29 -22.20
N ALA A 563 8.61 37.37 -22.86
CA ALA A 563 9.92 38.00 -22.69
C ALA A 563 10.13 38.66 -21.30
N ASP A 564 9.06 38.84 -20.53
CA ASP A 564 9.10 39.40 -19.17
C ASP A 564 9.45 38.37 -18.09
N TYR A 565 9.71 37.12 -18.50
CA TYR A 565 10.00 36.01 -17.60
C TYR A 565 11.29 35.29 -17.99
N GLU A 566 11.95 34.71 -16.99
CA GLU A 566 13.20 33.96 -17.13
C GLU A 566 13.13 32.66 -16.31
N LEU A 567 13.96 31.69 -16.66
CA LEU A 567 14.13 30.45 -15.91
C LEU A 567 15.33 30.56 -14.98
N ILE A 568 15.19 29.96 -13.80
CA ILE A 568 16.30 29.73 -12.88
C ILE A 568 16.48 28.23 -12.66
N CYS A 569 17.73 27.81 -12.51
CA CYS A 569 18.09 26.42 -12.25
C CYS A 569 19.40 26.36 -11.44
N PRO A 570 19.66 25.27 -10.71
CA PRO A 570 20.85 25.15 -9.87
C PRO A 570 22.15 25.39 -10.64
N GLY A 571 23.01 26.29 -10.14
CA GLY A 571 24.35 26.51 -10.67
C GLY A 571 24.42 27.34 -11.96
N LYS A 572 23.32 28.00 -12.36
CA LYS A 572 23.28 28.92 -13.51
C LYS A 572 22.58 30.21 -13.15
N GLY A 573 22.97 31.31 -13.80
CA GLY A 573 22.20 32.56 -13.77
C GLY A 573 20.87 32.42 -14.51
N PRO A 574 19.96 33.41 -14.40
CA PRO A 574 18.70 33.41 -15.13
C PRO A 574 18.92 33.31 -16.65
N VAL A 575 18.10 32.51 -17.33
CA VAL A 575 18.14 32.31 -18.79
C VAL A 575 16.76 32.55 -19.42
N PRO A 576 16.67 32.81 -20.74
CA PRO A 576 15.39 32.90 -21.43
C PRO A 576 14.55 31.62 -21.29
N ILE A 577 13.22 31.76 -21.30
CA ILE A 577 12.29 30.61 -21.19
C ILE A 577 12.44 29.57 -22.31
N THR A 578 13.01 29.94 -23.45
CA THR A 578 13.31 29.05 -24.57
C THR A 578 14.43 28.05 -24.26
N ASP A 579 15.28 28.35 -23.28
CA ASP A 579 16.47 27.54 -22.95
C ASP A 579 16.17 26.44 -21.92
N TYR A 580 14.89 26.11 -21.73
CA TYR A 580 14.39 25.14 -20.74
C TYR A 580 15.09 23.77 -20.81
N ALA A 581 15.48 23.29 -21.99
CA ALA A 581 16.17 22.02 -22.15
C ALA A 581 17.53 22.01 -21.43
N SER A 582 18.18 23.17 -21.34
CA SER A 582 19.44 23.35 -20.63
C SER A 582 19.27 23.85 -19.20
N CYS A 583 18.13 24.47 -18.86
CA CYS A 583 17.83 25.03 -17.54
C CYS A 583 16.47 24.54 -17.05
N ASN A 584 16.49 23.43 -16.31
CA ASN A 584 15.31 22.80 -15.74
C ASN A 584 15.66 22.09 -14.43
N LEU A 585 14.62 21.61 -13.74
CA LEU A 585 14.72 20.80 -12.53
C LEU A 585 14.71 19.30 -12.84
N GLY A 586 14.48 18.92 -14.09
CA GLY A 586 14.48 17.55 -14.58
C GLY A 586 13.36 17.30 -15.59
N ALA A 587 13.62 16.34 -16.48
CA ALA A 587 12.59 15.82 -17.38
C ALA A 587 11.59 14.97 -16.59
N VAL A 588 10.31 15.17 -16.89
CA VAL A 588 9.20 14.39 -16.34
C VAL A 588 8.53 13.66 -17.49
N PRO A 589 8.46 12.31 -17.46
CA PRO A 589 7.74 11.58 -18.50
C PRO A 589 6.26 11.95 -18.56
N ALA A 590 5.67 11.73 -19.73
CA ALA A 590 4.24 11.82 -19.93
C ALA A 590 3.48 10.80 -19.04
N HIS A 591 2.15 10.92 -19.05
CA HIS A 591 1.32 9.98 -18.32
C HIS A 591 1.52 8.57 -18.87
N ALA A 592 1.52 7.58 -17.98
CA ALA A 592 1.69 6.18 -18.34
C ALA A 592 0.53 5.35 -17.80
N VAL A 593 0.17 4.33 -18.57
CA VAL A 593 -0.71 3.26 -18.13
C VAL A 593 0.07 2.35 -17.20
N VAL A 594 -0.44 2.13 -16.00
CA VAL A 594 0.13 1.21 -15.01
C VAL A 594 -0.76 -0.01 -14.84
N THR A 595 -0.14 -1.17 -14.66
CA THR A 595 -0.85 -2.44 -14.41
C THR A 595 0.00 -3.38 -13.54
N ARG A 596 -0.53 -4.56 -13.23
CA ARG A 596 0.23 -5.64 -12.59
C ARG A 596 1.20 -6.27 -13.59
N PRO A 597 2.42 -6.68 -13.18
CA PRO A 597 3.41 -7.25 -14.09
C PRO A 597 2.88 -8.40 -14.97
N ASN A 598 2.07 -9.29 -14.41
CA ASN A 598 1.53 -10.45 -15.11
C ASN A 598 0.44 -10.11 -16.15
N LEU A 599 0.01 -8.85 -16.24
CA LEU A 599 -0.96 -8.37 -17.23
C LEU A 599 -0.33 -7.49 -18.31
N HIS A 600 1.00 -7.28 -18.29
CA HIS A 600 1.69 -6.36 -19.20
C HIS A 600 1.30 -6.60 -20.66
N SER A 601 1.56 -7.80 -21.18
CA SER A 601 1.33 -8.11 -22.60
C SER A 601 -0.14 -7.99 -23.01
N GLU A 602 -1.06 -8.36 -22.11
CA GLU A 602 -2.49 -8.35 -22.39
C GLU A 602 -3.05 -6.93 -22.44
N VAL A 603 -2.65 -6.08 -21.47
CA VAL A 603 -3.03 -4.65 -21.46
C VAL A 603 -2.46 -3.94 -22.69
N VAL A 604 -1.19 -4.19 -23.04
CA VAL A 604 -0.58 -3.61 -24.25
C VAL A 604 -1.33 -4.04 -25.51
N ARG A 605 -1.60 -5.34 -25.67
CA ARG A 605 -2.31 -5.90 -26.83
C ARG A 605 -3.68 -5.24 -27.00
N ILE A 606 -4.47 -5.19 -25.92
CA ILE A 606 -5.83 -4.62 -25.96
C ILE A 606 -5.75 -3.12 -26.25
N LEU A 607 -4.90 -2.34 -25.59
CA LEU A 607 -4.81 -0.91 -25.84
C LEU A 607 -4.28 -0.56 -27.23
N GLN A 608 -3.41 -1.39 -27.83
CA GLN A 608 -3.00 -1.25 -29.23
C GLN A 608 -4.18 -1.44 -30.19
N ASP A 609 -5.01 -2.46 -29.98
CA ASP A 609 -6.24 -2.66 -30.76
C ASP A 609 -7.22 -1.48 -30.57
N GLN A 610 -7.48 -1.10 -29.31
CA GLN A 610 -8.43 -0.03 -28.98
C GLN A 610 -8.00 1.34 -29.54
N GLN A 611 -6.70 1.69 -29.50
CA GLN A 611 -6.24 2.93 -30.11
C GLN A 611 -6.26 2.87 -31.65
N SER A 612 -6.14 1.68 -32.27
CA SER A 612 -6.26 1.55 -33.73
C SER A 612 -7.69 1.78 -34.23
N LYS A 613 -8.69 1.47 -33.39
CA LYS A 613 -10.11 1.70 -33.65
C LYS A 613 -10.52 3.13 -33.32
N PHE A 614 -10.22 3.59 -32.09
CA PHE A 614 -10.78 4.81 -31.50
C PHE A 614 -9.76 5.94 -31.27
N GLY A 615 -8.50 5.73 -31.62
CA GLY A 615 -7.46 6.76 -31.53
C GLY A 615 -7.53 7.76 -32.70
N PRO A 616 -6.61 8.74 -32.75
CA PRO A 616 -6.55 9.73 -33.81
C PRO A 616 -6.32 9.07 -35.18
N GLY A 617 -7.29 9.20 -36.08
CA GLY A 617 -7.26 8.54 -37.39
C GLY A 617 -7.62 7.05 -37.35
N GLY A 618 -8.24 6.60 -36.26
CA GLY A 618 -8.71 5.22 -36.11
C GLY A 618 -9.85 4.86 -37.06
N SER A 619 -10.13 3.56 -37.17
CA SER A 619 -11.14 3.03 -38.11
C SER A 619 -12.58 3.31 -37.70
N ASP A 620 -12.84 3.65 -36.44
CA ASP A 620 -14.16 3.83 -35.87
C ASP A 620 -14.28 5.19 -35.17
N SER A 621 -15.22 6.01 -35.65
CA SER A 621 -15.49 7.36 -35.12
C SER A 621 -16.65 7.41 -34.13
N SER A 622 -17.24 6.27 -33.77
CA SER A 622 -18.31 6.18 -32.77
C SER A 622 -17.85 6.58 -31.37
N PHE A 623 -16.54 6.47 -31.10
CA PHE A 623 -15.90 6.86 -29.85
C PHE A 623 -14.48 7.39 -30.11
N GLU A 624 -14.09 8.43 -29.37
CA GLU A 624 -12.76 9.04 -29.48
C GLU A 624 -11.98 8.87 -28.17
N LEU A 625 -10.97 8.00 -28.16
CA LEU A 625 -10.24 7.60 -26.95
C LEU A 625 -9.53 8.77 -26.26
N PHE A 626 -8.88 9.64 -27.05
CA PHE A 626 -8.11 10.78 -26.56
C PHE A 626 -8.84 12.12 -26.70
N LYS A 627 -10.17 12.12 -26.62
CA LYS A 627 -10.97 13.35 -26.59
C LYS A 627 -12.01 13.27 -25.48
N SER A 628 -12.30 14.41 -24.86
CA SER A 628 -13.26 14.49 -23.76
C SER A 628 -14.39 15.46 -24.10
N ASP A 629 -15.62 14.96 -24.23
CA ASP A 629 -16.78 15.81 -24.56
C ASP A 629 -17.38 16.48 -23.33
N SER A 630 -17.38 15.79 -22.18
CA SER A 630 -17.97 16.25 -20.91
C SER A 630 -16.90 16.63 -19.88
N GLY A 631 -15.86 17.33 -20.31
CA GLY A 631 -14.75 17.72 -19.45
C GLY A 631 -13.47 17.96 -20.26
N LYS A 632 -12.32 17.79 -19.60
CA LYS A 632 -11.00 17.80 -20.25
C LYS A 632 -10.13 16.71 -19.65
N ASN A 633 -9.38 16.02 -20.48
CA ASN A 633 -8.40 15.01 -20.08
C ASN A 633 -9.01 13.87 -19.23
N LEU A 634 -10.14 13.32 -19.68
CA LEU A 634 -10.79 12.18 -19.03
C LEU A 634 -10.15 10.87 -19.53
N LEU A 635 -9.72 10.00 -18.60
CA LEU A 635 -8.98 8.74 -18.82
C LEU A 635 -7.56 8.94 -19.37
N PHE A 636 -7.40 9.76 -20.39
CA PHE A 636 -6.14 10.14 -21.01
C PHE A 636 -6.11 11.65 -21.24
N LYS A 637 -4.93 12.23 -21.48
CA LYS A 637 -4.83 13.62 -21.93
C LYS A 637 -5.47 13.79 -23.31
N ASP A 638 -6.21 14.88 -23.50
CA ASP A 638 -6.81 15.21 -24.81
C ASP A 638 -5.75 15.55 -25.88
N SER A 639 -4.53 15.88 -25.44
CA SER A 639 -3.39 16.12 -26.31
C SER A 639 -2.71 14.84 -26.82
N THR A 640 -3.14 13.66 -26.35
CA THR A 640 -2.56 12.36 -26.73
C THR A 640 -2.78 12.09 -28.23
N LYS A 641 -1.70 11.74 -28.91
CA LYS A 641 -1.65 11.38 -30.34
C LYS A 641 -1.65 9.88 -30.54
N CYS A 642 -0.99 9.14 -29.65
CA CYS A 642 -1.00 7.69 -29.59
C CYS A 642 -0.51 7.21 -28.22
N LEU A 643 -0.68 5.92 -27.94
CA LEU A 643 -0.03 5.24 -26.83
C LEU A 643 1.15 4.42 -27.37
N GLN A 644 2.33 4.64 -26.80
CA GLN A 644 3.53 3.87 -27.14
C GLN A 644 3.79 2.81 -26.09
N GLU A 645 4.16 1.61 -26.54
CA GLU A 645 4.53 0.52 -25.64
C GLU A 645 5.81 0.83 -24.87
N ILE A 646 5.77 0.57 -23.57
CA ILE A 646 6.95 0.51 -22.71
C ILE A 646 7.38 -0.95 -22.66
N GLN A 647 8.62 -1.22 -23.07
CA GLN A 647 9.16 -2.58 -23.11
C GLN A 647 9.06 -3.26 -21.74
N GLU A 648 8.64 -4.53 -21.71
CA GLU A 648 8.34 -5.28 -20.47
C GLU A 648 9.47 -5.29 -19.43
N ALA A 649 10.73 -5.29 -19.88
CA ALA A 649 11.89 -5.22 -18.99
C ALA A 649 12.13 -3.84 -18.33
N THR A 650 11.38 -2.82 -18.73
CA THR A 650 11.55 -1.45 -18.23
C THR A 650 10.88 -1.30 -16.87
N SER A 651 11.68 -1.09 -15.84
CA SER A 651 11.17 -0.80 -14.50
C SER A 651 10.66 0.65 -14.40
N TYR A 652 9.83 0.93 -13.38
CA TYR A 652 9.27 2.28 -13.17
C TYR A 652 10.37 3.35 -12.98
N ASP A 653 11.50 3.01 -12.35
CA ASP A 653 12.62 3.93 -12.14
C ASP A 653 13.42 4.20 -13.41
N GLN A 654 13.54 3.20 -14.29
CA GLN A 654 14.11 3.39 -15.63
C GLN A 654 13.21 4.28 -16.49
N PHE A 655 11.89 4.06 -16.44
CA PHE A 655 10.90 4.88 -17.14
C PHE A 655 10.92 6.33 -16.65
N LEU A 656 10.94 6.54 -15.33
CA LEU A 656 10.98 7.88 -14.72
C LEU A 656 12.30 8.62 -14.93
N GLY A 657 13.39 7.87 -15.09
CA GLY A 657 14.72 8.41 -15.33
C GLY A 657 15.43 8.88 -14.06
N THR A 658 16.75 8.93 -14.14
CA THR A 658 17.65 9.13 -13.00
C THR A 658 17.43 10.46 -12.27
N GLU A 659 17.22 11.56 -13.00
CA GLU A 659 17.03 12.89 -12.40
C GLU A 659 15.75 12.96 -11.55
N TYR A 660 14.64 12.46 -12.10
CA TYR A 660 13.36 12.35 -11.40
C TYR A 660 13.50 11.51 -10.13
N MET A 661 14.11 10.32 -10.28
CA MET A 661 14.30 9.39 -9.18
C MET A 661 15.18 9.98 -8.08
N ASN A 662 16.19 10.77 -8.42
CA ASN A 662 17.04 11.45 -7.43
C ASN A 662 16.27 12.51 -6.63
N ALA A 663 15.45 13.32 -7.30
CA ALA A 663 14.60 14.31 -6.63
C ALA A 663 13.59 13.64 -5.70
N MET A 664 12.91 12.59 -6.17
CA MET A 664 11.94 11.83 -5.37
C MET A 664 12.60 11.12 -4.19
N LYS A 665 13.72 10.40 -4.40
CA LYS A 665 14.46 9.72 -3.31
C LYS A 665 14.96 10.70 -2.25
N SER A 666 15.34 11.91 -2.65
CA SER A 666 15.70 12.99 -1.72
C SER A 666 14.46 13.42 -0.92
N LEU A 667 13.39 13.83 -1.60
CA LEU A 667 12.18 14.34 -0.97
C LEU A 667 11.50 13.32 -0.04
N ARG A 668 11.51 12.04 -0.40
CA ARG A 668 10.86 10.96 0.37
C ARG A 668 11.58 10.58 1.66
N GLN A 669 12.73 11.18 1.95
CA GLN A 669 13.31 11.15 3.30
C GLN A 669 12.45 11.96 4.29
N CYS A 670 11.63 12.89 3.79
CA CYS A 670 10.67 13.65 4.55
C CYS A 670 9.30 12.97 4.53
N SER A 671 8.95 12.27 5.61
CA SER A 671 7.73 11.46 5.73
C SER A 671 6.44 12.19 5.38
N ASP A 672 6.38 13.49 5.65
CA ASP A 672 5.18 14.32 5.43
C ASP A 672 4.92 14.56 3.94
N ASN A 673 5.92 14.34 3.08
CA ASN A 673 5.80 14.44 1.64
C ASN A 673 5.48 13.10 0.98
N THR A 674 5.46 12.01 1.74
CA THR A 674 5.20 10.67 1.23
C THR A 674 3.68 10.38 1.29
N PRO A 675 3.02 10.04 0.17
CA PRO A 675 1.62 9.63 0.17
C PRO A 675 1.37 8.43 1.08
N ASP A 676 0.19 8.35 1.72
CA ASP A 676 -0.10 7.27 2.67
C ASP A 676 -0.13 5.89 2.01
N LEU A 677 -0.58 5.80 0.76
CA LEU A 677 -0.45 4.57 -0.03
C LEU A 677 1.01 4.17 -0.22
N GLU A 678 1.89 5.12 -0.55
CA GLU A 678 3.33 4.86 -0.68
C GLU A 678 3.94 4.39 0.64
N LYS A 679 3.60 5.03 1.78
CA LYS A 679 4.03 4.60 3.12
C LYS A 679 3.59 3.15 3.38
N SER A 680 2.35 2.81 3.05
CA SER A 680 1.79 1.47 3.26
C SER A 680 2.53 0.43 2.42
N CYS A 681 2.73 0.69 1.12
CA CYS A 681 3.43 -0.21 0.21
C CYS A 681 4.92 -0.38 0.53
N THR A 682 5.53 0.59 1.20
CA THR A 682 6.96 0.57 1.55
C THR A 682 7.23 0.20 3.00
N PHE A 683 6.18 0.02 3.82
CA PHE A 683 6.29 -0.26 5.26
C PHE A 683 7.06 -1.55 5.56
N HIS A 684 6.74 -2.62 4.82
CA HIS A 684 7.43 -3.90 4.95
C HIS A 684 8.53 -4.03 3.90
N THR A 685 9.77 -4.22 4.35
CA THR A 685 10.89 -4.51 3.44
C THR A 685 10.73 -5.87 2.72
N CYS A 686 9.84 -6.74 3.17
CA CYS A 686 9.51 -8.01 2.50
C CYS A 686 8.51 -7.89 1.36
N GLN A 687 7.84 -6.75 1.22
CA GLN A 687 6.91 -6.49 0.11
C GLN A 687 7.61 -5.80 -1.07
N GLN A 688 8.78 -5.24 -0.84
CA GLN A 688 9.59 -4.59 -1.86
C GLN A 688 10.34 -5.68 -2.65
N LYS A 689 10.04 -5.82 -3.95
CA LYS A 689 10.89 -6.57 -4.87
C LYS A 689 12.07 -5.66 -5.22
N ASN A 690 13.26 -6.03 -4.75
CA ASN A 690 14.51 -5.37 -5.13
C ASN A 690 14.88 -5.72 -6.57
#